data_AF-A0A8H4J608-F1
#
_entry.id   AF-A0A8H4J608-F1
#
_cell.length_a   1.000
_cell.length_b   1.000
_cell.length_c   1.000
_cell.angle_alpha   90.00
_cell.angle_beta   90.00
_cell.angle_gamma   90.00
#
_symmetry.space_group_name_H-M   'P 1'
#
loop_
_entity.id
_entity.type
_entity.pdbx_description
1 polymer ?
#
loop_
_entity_poly.entity_id
_entity_poly.type
_entity_poly.pdbx_seq_one_letter_code
_entity_poly.pdbx_strand_id
1 'polypeptide(L)'
;MRRTDRGHAKSDAVEAIEKVEFAAPPPDALPLPDSLSDLQPDELVRLERSLVRRLDFTLLPVVVLLFLLNIIDRNNIASAKIVGITDTLNLTNNQYNTCLLLFYVGYVITQVPSNLIIGKVRPSIYICGITSAWGVVSMCQGFTKDFASLAVTRTILGLVEAPFLPGVFVLLSCWYKRTELPVRVAILYGGNMIATAFSGLIAAGITSRMEGKAGRPSWEWLFIIEGSMTVAIALLIMPLLPDYPLQSTHRFLTPAHQALAEYRIRKENAGIPDDDSESVLWGLKQALLDPKLYMFTLQQMALITAQSFNNFFPSIVGTLGYGSTTTLLLTAPPYFFAFLVSLGASLHAARVHERGVHIAVPMAFALLGNLLAMLARGTPARYVAMFLMTAGSYAPYNLYMFPDSQKPRYYAGGGVMSGACVVTAVCAVGIKVYLKRENERFEREEMGGEVRHRGIAGSRVGRGGEAVVAFRIPDHVPLRTNVPDSRTYLQGFDDDLIVVHSRRRNKADRGRPPIGHCSSPVAGPAFSPAAKAELATPGGVPARGFPAPFLGPTEDHKTALRSRLLMATRTLSLADIRSHNTKDDCWIVVNSKIWDVTDFLDKHPGGSGIILKYAGADATSAYDEIHAPGIIEESLPPENLKGTVEPSSDAPPPATPAAEAVPAPGKPEHDKPELHRLISAEDFAKVASTHLTAKTWAFYSSAATDLVSHGWNKSLLRRIMLRPRILRDVSDVDMRTSMLGHSTAAPFFISPAAMARLAHPDGELALSRAAGSEGIVQCISNNASFPLASIVKAGVPGQPFFLQLYVNSKREETAKLLRKAQELGIKGVFVTVDAPVPGKREADERIAAEKVSAAISGATATNDKKGGGLGRVMGAYIDKSLNWEDLSWIHEVSGLPVVLKGVQTAEDARMALKYGVKGIMLSNHGGRSLDTAQASIVILMELHKHCPEVFERMEIYLDGGFERGTDILKAIALGATAVGIGRPFLYSLAYGQEGAEHLIQILKDELETTMRLLGILSLDEAEPEMLNTADVDQLVRPATHAFLRKRVRAML
;
A
#
# COMPACT_ATOMS: atom_id res chain seq x y z
N MET A 1 -41.34 59.84 4.87
CA MET A 1 -42.22 58.70 4.56
C MET A 1 -41.53 57.86 3.50
N ARG A 2 -41.48 56.53 3.71
CA ARG A 2 -40.99 55.44 2.83
C ARG A 2 -39.49 55.08 2.81
N ARG A 3 -39.26 53.94 3.48
CA ARG A 3 -38.26 52.87 3.25
C ARG A 3 -37.91 52.66 1.77
N THR A 4 -36.65 52.32 1.49
CA THR A 4 -36.23 51.32 0.48
C THR A 4 -34.75 50.94 0.70
N ASP A 5 -34.55 49.64 0.98
CA ASP A 5 -33.45 48.75 0.63
C ASP A 5 -31.99 49.23 0.68
N ARG A 6 -31.35 49.04 1.85
CA ARG A 6 -29.89 48.87 1.99
C ARG A 6 -29.54 47.70 2.91
N GLY A 7 -30.16 46.54 2.66
CA GLY A 7 -29.99 45.33 3.49
C GLY A 7 -29.23 44.17 2.84
N HIS A 8 -29.03 44.15 1.52
CA HIS A 8 -28.57 42.94 0.80
C HIS A 8 -27.23 43.09 0.05
N ALA A 9 -26.52 44.21 0.19
CA ALA A 9 -25.26 44.44 -0.54
C ALA A 9 -23.98 44.30 0.32
N LYS A 10 -24.11 43.85 1.58
CA LYS A 10 -22.96 43.69 2.50
C LYS A 10 -22.72 42.25 2.99
N SER A 11 -23.64 41.31 2.78
CA SER A 11 -23.40 39.88 3.04
C SER A 11 -22.63 39.23 1.89
N ASP A 12 -22.97 39.57 0.66
CA ASP A 12 -22.48 38.85 -0.52
C ASP A 12 -21.01 39.20 -0.86
N ALA A 13 -20.55 40.36 -0.41
CA ALA A 13 -19.14 40.76 -0.53
C ALA A 13 -18.23 40.15 0.55
N VAL A 14 -18.80 39.58 1.62
CA VAL A 14 -18.03 38.90 2.69
C VAL A 14 -18.01 37.39 2.46
N GLU A 15 -19.05 36.81 1.85
CA GLU A 15 -19.06 35.38 1.47
C GLU A 15 -18.21 35.07 0.22
N ALA A 16 -17.97 36.04 -0.67
CA ALA A 16 -17.18 35.83 -1.89
C ALA A 16 -15.65 35.82 -1.69
N ILE A 17 -15.15 36.07 -0.46
CA ILE A 17 -13.70 36.09 -0.15
C ILE A 17 -13.24 34.78 0.52
N GLU A 18 -14.15 33.90 0.96
CA GLU A 18 -13.80 32.69 1.74
C GLU A 18 -13.69 31.36 0.96
N LYS A 19 -13.72 31.37 -0.38
CA LYS A 19 -13.50 30.15 -1.19
C LYS A 19 -12.53 30.34 -2.35
N VAL A 20 -11.37 30.92 -2.06
CA VAL A 20 -10.17 30.68 -2.87
C VAL A 20 -9.45 29.49 -2.23
N GLU A 21 -9.62 28.29 -2.78
CA GLU A 21 -8.74 27.17 -2.47
C GLU A 21 -7.32 27.54 -2.92
N PHE A 22 -6.53 28.06 -1.98
CA PHE A 22 -5.08 28.15 -2.15
C PHE A 22 -4.54 26.71 -2.17
N ALA A 23 -4.37 26.14 -3.35
CA ALA A 23 -3.56 24.95 -3.52
C ALA A 23 -2.20 25.21 -2.86
N ALA A 24 -1.87 24.44 -1.82
CA ALA A 24 -0.60 24.59 -1.12
C ALA A 24 0.54 24.51 -2.15
N PRO A 25 1.46 25.50 -2.18
CA PRO A 25 2.53 25.50 -3.16
C PRO A 25 3.35 24.20 -3.06
N PRO A 26 3.83 23.63 -4.18
CA PRO A 26 4.70 22.47 -4.10
C PRO A 26 5.94 22.81 -3.26
N PRO A 27 6.54 21.84 -2.55
CA PRO A 27 7.61 22.09 -1.57
C PRO A 27 8.82 22.84 -2.14
N ASP A 28 9.05 22.72 -3.44
CA ASP A 28 10.15 23.40 -4.15
C ASP A 28 9.79 24.82 -4.63
N ALA A 29 8.51 25.23 -4.57
CA ALA A 29 8.03 26.56 -4.91
C ALA A 29 7.85 27.49 -3.70
N LEU A 30 8.10 27.02 -2.47
CA LEU A 30 8.06 27.87 -1.28
C LEU A 30 9.28 28.80 -1.25
N PRO A 31 9.09 30.14 -1.36
CA PRO A 31 10.20 31.08 -1.30
C PRO A 31 10.87 31.01 0.07
N LEU A 32 12.20 31.19 0.10
CA LEU A 32 12.93 31.41 1.33
C LEU A 32 12.37 32.67 2.04
N PRO A 33 12.28 32.69 3.37
CA PRO A 33 11.94 33.92 4.10
C PRO A 33 12.90 35.06 3.74
N ASP A 34 12.41 36.30 3.69
CA ASP A 34 13.21 37.48 3.33
C ASP A 34 14.45 37.68 4.22
N SER A 35 14.43 37.16 5.45
CA SER A 35 15.60 37.20 6.36
C SER A 35 16.71 36.21 6.00
N LEU A 36 16.46 35.31 5.05
CA LEU A 36 17.36 34.24 4.60
C LEU A 36 17.62 34.26 3.09
N SER A 37 16.96 35.16 2.34
CA SER A 37 17.07 35.26 0.87
C SER A 37 18.47 35.67 0.39
N ASP A 38 19.21 36.42 1.21
CA ASP A 38 20.57 36.88 0.90
C ASP A 38 21.66 35.80 1.13
N LEU A 39 21.31 34.67 1.77
CA LEU A 39 22.27 33.63 2.13
C LEU A 39 22.59 32.73 0.94
N GLN A 40 23.88 32.42 0.75
CA GLN A 40 24.30 31.44 -0.26
C GLN A 40 23.88 30.01 0.14
N PRO A 41 23.71 29.07 -0.81
CA PRO A 41 23.29 27.69 -0.51
C PRO A 41 24.17 26.98 0.54
N ASP A 42 25.48 27.19 0.50
CA ASP A 42 26.41 26.62 1.48
C ASP A 42 26.23 27.20 2.89
N GLU A 43 25.85 28.48 3.00
CA GLU A 43 25.58 29.15 4.27
C GLU A 43 24.27 28.67 4.88
N LEU A 44 23.25 28.44 4.05
CA LEU A 44 21.98 27.81 4.46
C LEU A 44 22.21 26.41 5.05
N VAL A 45 23.04 25.58 4.42
CA VAL A 45 23.39 24.23 4.95
C VAL A 45 24.15 24.33 6.28
N ARG A 46 25.05 25.31 6.43
CA ARG A 46 25.75 25.55 7.71
C ARG A 46 24.79 26.01 8.80
N LEU A 47 23.87 26.92 8.48
CA LEU A 47 22.85 27.41 9.41
C LEU A 47 21.91 26.29 9.85
N GLU A 48 21.51 25.41 8.92
CA GLU A 48 20.71 24.23 9.23
C GLU A 48 21.43 23.26 10.18
N ARG A 49 22.70 22.95 9.92
CA ARG A 49 23.50 22.10 10.83
C ARG A 49 23.70 22.75 12.21
N SER A 50 23.80 24.08 12.27
CA SER A 50 23.86 24.84 13.52
C SER A 50 22.54 24.79 14.28
N LEU A 51 21.40 24.97 13.59
CA LEU A 51 20.05 24.87 14.16
C LEU A 51 19.85 23.53 14.86
N VAL A 52 20.04 22.43 14.13
CA VAL A 52 19.82 21.07 14.66
C VAL A 52 20.74 20.78 15.85
N ARG A 53 22.03 21.14 15.76
CA ARG A 53 22.96 20.99 16.88
C ARG A 53 22.52 21.78 18.11
N ARG A 54 22.10 23.04 17.95
CA ARG A 54 21.63 23.86 19.07
C ARG A 54 20.42 23.22 19.74
N LEU A 55 19.43 22.78 18.96
CA LEU A 55 18.26 22.08 19.49
C LEU A 55 18.63 20.79 20.22
N ASP A 56 19.55 20.00 19.68
CA ASP A 56 20.03 18.75 20.30
C ASP A 56 20.78 19.00 21.62
N PHE A 57 21.39 20.17 21.80
CA PHE A 57 22.11 20.55 23.03
C PHE A 57 21.29 21.41 24.00
N THR A 58 20.15 21.97 23.59
CA THR A 58 19.30 22.80 24.48
C THR A 58 17.93 22.18 24.72
N LEU A 59 17.16 21.90 23.66
CA LEU A 59 15.78 21.39 23.78
C LEU A 59 15.77 19.92 24.20
N LEU A 60 16.56 19.07 23.54
CA LEU A 60 16.52 17.63 23.79
C LEU A 60 16.94 17.25 25.23
N PRO A 61 18.02 17.79 25.82
CA PRO A 61 18.41 17.44 27.18
C PRO A 61 17.38 17.89 28.22
N VAL A 62 16.76 19.05 28.01
CA VAL A 62 15.68 19.57 28.85
C VAL A 62 14.48 18.62 28.85
N VAL A 63 14.03 18.24 27.66
CA VAL A 63 12.89 17.32 27.51
C VAL A 63 13.20 15.95 28.10
N VAL A 64 14.41 15.43 27.88
CA VAL A 64 14.88 14.19 28.51
C VAL A 64 14.86 14.32 30.03
N LEU A 65 15.37 15.41 30.60
CA LEU A 65 15.37 15.63 32.05
C LEU A 65 13.96 15.67 32.64
N LEU A 66 13.02 16.39 32.00
CA LEU A 66 11.63 16.41 32.44
C LEU A 66 10.97 15.02 32.36
N PHE A 67 11.29 14.24 31.32
CA PHE A 67 10.82 12.87 31.21
C PHE A 67 11.47 11.93 32.25
N LEU A 68 12.74 12.15 32.61
CA LEU A 68 13.38 11.40 33.70
C LEU A 68 12.65 11.65 35.02
N LEU A 69 12.34 12.91 35.35
CA LEU A 69 11.57 13.28 36.55
C LEU A 69 10.19 12.62 36.55
N ASN A 70 9.51 12.62 35.40
CA ASN A 70 8.21 11.96 35.24
C ASN A 70 8.27 10.46 35.58
N ILE A 71 9.28 9.74 35.08
CA ILE A 71 9.43 8.30 35.35
C ILE A 71 9.86 8.03 36.80
N ILE A 72 10.73 8.86 37.36
CA ILE A 72 11.16 8.79 38.76
C ILE A 72 9.95 8.91 39.69
N ASP A 73 9.13 9.96 39.50
CA ASP A 73 7.89 10.18 40.26
C ASP A 73 6.92 8.98 40.15
N ARG A 74 6.78 8.39 38.96
CA ARG A 74 5.88 7.26 38.72
C ARG A 74 6.31 5.98 39.45
N ASN A 75 7.62 5.76 39.57
CA ASN A 75 8.20 4.58 40.21
C ASN A 75 8.22 4.68 41.76
N ASN A 76 8.02 5.87 42.34
CA ASN A 76 8.07 6.06 43.80
C ASN A 76 7.13 5.17 44.59
N ILE A 77 5.90 4.93 44.11
CA ILE A 77 4.94 4.08 44.82
C ILE A 77 5.41 2.62 44.93
N ALA A 78 6.22 2.14 43.98
CA ALA A 78 6.81 0.80 44.03
C ALA A 78 7.97 0.75 45.03
N SER A 79 8.83 1.77 45.03
CA SER A 79 9.91 1.92 46.01
C SER A 79 9.38 2.10 47.44
N ALA A 80 8.34 2.90 47.61
CA ALA A 80 7.66 3.15 48.89
C ALA A 80 7.04 1.87 49.49
N LYS A 81 6.67 0.90 48.66
CA LYS A 81 6.18 -0.41 49.13
C LYS A 81 7.26 -1.20 49.87
N ILE A 82 8.51 -1.14 49.44
CA ILE A 82 9.65 -1.83 50.08
C ILE A 82 10.02 -1.23 51.45
N VAL A 83 9.64 0.02 51.68
CA VAL A 83 9.92 0.76 52.93
C VAL A 83 8.67 1.02 53.77
N GLY A 84 7.58 0.26 53.53
CA GLY A 84 6.49 0.12 54.50
C GLY A 84 5.30 1.07 54.34
N ILE A 85 5.04 1.62 53.14
CA ILE A 85 3.81 2.43 52.91
C ILE A 85 2.52 1.62 53.17
N THR A 86 2.51 0.33 52.83
CA THR A 86 1.36 -0.56 53.05
C THR A 86 1.08 -0.78 54.53
N ASP A 87 2.13 -0.87 55.34
CA ASP A 87 2.02 -1.10 56.77
C ASP A 87 1.60 0.20 57.48
N THR A 88 2.18 1.34 57.08
CA THR A 88 1.88 2.65 57.67
C THR A 88 0.42 3.06 57.43
N LEU A 89 -0.10 2.80 56.24
CA LEU A 89 -1.46 3.20 55.83
C LEU A 89 -2.50 2.08 56.01
N ASN A 90 -2.11 0.92 56.57
CA ASN A 90 -2.94 -0.27 56.72
C ASN A 90 -3.63 -0.71 55.41
N LEU A 91 -2.89 -0.73 54.30
CA LEU A 91 -3.41 -1.09 52.98
C LEU A 91 -3.41 -2.60 52.78
N THR A 92 -4.55 -3.13 52.33
CA THR A 92 -4.59 -4.47 51.73
C THR A 92 -3.90 -4.47 50.36
N ASN A 93 -3.43 -5.63 49.89
CA ASN A 93 -2.86 -5.76 48.54
C ASN A 93 -3.85 -5.32 47.44
N ASN A 94 -5.15 -5.59 47.62
CA ASN A 94 -6.19 -5.16 46.70
C ASN A 94 -6.37 -3.63 46.68
N GLN A 95 -6.29 -2.97 47.84
CA GLN A 95 -6.31 -1.50 47.94
C GLN A 95 -5.08 -0.89 47.28
N TYR A 96 -3.88 -1.42 47.52
CA TYR A 96 -2.65 -0.97 46.86
C TYR A 96 -2.75 -1.06 45.33
N ASN A 97 -3.18 -2.21 44.81
CA ASN A 97 -3.39 -2.41 43.37
C ASN A 97 -4.48 -1.48 42.81
N THR A 98 -5.50 -1.14 43.60
CA THR A 98 -6.51 -0.16 43.22
C THR A 98 -5.91 1.25 43.11
N CYS A 99 -5.03 1.66 44.03
CA CYS A 99 -4.29 2.93 43.93
C CYS A 99 -3.35 2.98 42.72
N LEU A 100 -2.76 1.84 42.31
CA LEU A 100 -1.99 1.76 41.07
C LEU A 100 -2.88 1.99 39.84
N LEU A 101 -4.06 1.35 39.80
CA LEU A 101 -5.01 1.48 38.70
C LEU A 101 -5.61 2.90 38.59
N LEU A 102 -6.01 3.51 39.71
CA LEU A 102 -6.70 4.80 39.73
C LEU A 102 -5.89 5.93 39.09
N PHE A 103 -4.56 5.85 39.17
CA PHE A 103 -3.68 6.74 38.43
C PHE A 103 -3.92 6.67 36.92
N TYR A 104 -3.99 5.46 36.34
CA TYR A 104 -4.23 5.28 34.90
C TYR A 104 -5.66 5.69 34.50
N VAL A 105 -6.64 5.56 35.40
CA VAL A 105 -8.00 6.08 35.17
C VAL A 105 -7.97 7.60 35.01
N GLY A 106 -7.32 8.31 35.93
CA GLY A 106 -7.11 9.76 35.80
C GLY A 106 -6.35 10.12 34.53
N TYR A 107 -5.32 9.33 34.19
CA TYR A 107 -4.49 9.56 33.01
C TYR A 107 -5.31 9.55 31.71
N VAL A 108 -6.16 8.53 31.51
CA VAL A 108 -6.96 8.38 30.28
C VAL A 108 -7.96 9.52 30.11
N ILE A 109 -8.55 10.05 31.20
CA ILE A 109 -9.56 11.12 31.14
C ILE A 109 -8.99 12.39 30.51
N THR A 110 -7.78 12.82 30.91
CA THR A 110 -7.21 14.11 30.48
C THR A 110 -6.37 14.01 29.20
N GLN A 111 -5.97 12.80 28.79
CA GLN A 111 -5.07 12.61 27.63
C GLN A 111 -5.65 13.17 26.32
N VAL A 112 -6.92 12.92 26.01
CA VAL A 112 -7.57 13.43 24.79
C VAL A 112 -7.80 14.95 24.85
N PRO A 113 -8.41 15.53 25.90
CA PRO A 113 -8.56 16.98 26.02
C PRO A 113 -7.23 17.74 25.96
N SER A 114 -6.18 17.21 26.59
CA SER A 114 -4.86 17.84 26.58
C SER A 114 -4.27 17.97 25.18
N ASN A 115 -4.40 16.94 24.35
CA ASN A 115 -3.94 16.98 22.95
C ASN A 115 -4.63 18.07 22.13
N LEU A 116 -5.84 18.47 22.49
CA LEU A 116 -6.55 19.58 21.82
C LEU A 116 -6.12 20.95 22.36
N ILE A 117 -5.72 21.03 23.63
CA ILE A 117 -5.31 22.28 24.29
C ILE A 117 -3.91 22.70 23.83
N ILE A 118 -2.99 21.75 23.63
CA ILE A 118 -1.58 22.08 23.38
C ILE A 118 -1.33 22.96 22.16
N GLY A 119 -2.14 22.79 21.10
CA GLY A 119 -2.05 23.64 19.90
C GLY A 119 -2.44 25.10 20.13
N LYS A 120 -3.05 25.42 21.28
CA LYS A 120 -3.59 26.76 21.61
C LYS A 120 -2.82 27.49 22.70
N VAL A 121 -1.85 26.83 23.34
CA VAL A 121 -1.11 27.37 24.48
C VAL A 121 0.39 27.35 24.23
N ARG A 122 1.13 28.20 24.96
CA ARG A 122 2.60 28.25 24.88
C ARG A 122 3.21 26.99 25.49
N PRO A 123 4.01 26.20 24.74
CA PRO A 123 4.57 24.94 25.23
C PRO A 123 5.42 25.08 26.49
N SER A 124 6.22 26.15 26.61
CA SER A 124 7.06 26.42 27.80
C SER A 124 6.23 26.51 29.08
N ILE A 125 5.17 27.32 29.06
CA ILE A 125 4.28 27.53 30.20
C ILE A 125 3.46 26.27 30.47
N TYR A 126 2.94 25.64 29.40
CA TYR A 126 2.09 24.47 29.55
C TYR A 126 2.85 23.28 30.14
N ILE A 127 3.98 22.90 29.54
CA ILE A 127 4.78 21.74 29.96
C ILE A 127 5.38 21.97 31.35
N CYS A 128 5.95 23.14 31.64
CA CYS A 128 6.49 23.42 32.98
C CYS A 128 5.38 23.60 34.03
N GLY A 129 4.21 24.11 33.63
CA GLY A 129 3.03 24.25 34.49
C GLY A 129 2.48 22.90 34.93
N ILE A 130 2.26 21.96 34.00
CA ILE A 130 1.84 20.59 34.33
C ILE A 130 2.93 19.86 35.14
N THR A 131 4.22 20.09 34.84
CA THR A 131 5.37 19.56 35.60
C THR A 131 5.31 20.00 37.05
N SER A 132 5.09 21.29 37.27
CA SER A 132 4.98 21.85 38.61
C SER A 132 3.73 21.32 39.32
N ALA A 133 2.60 21.26 38.62
CA ALA A 133 1.35 20.78 39.19
C ALA A 133 1.44 19.29 39.59
N TRP A 134 2.03 18.42 38.75
CA TRP A 134 2.20 17.02 39.12
C TRP A 134 3.23 16.88 40.25
N GLY A 135 4.29 17.68 40.28
CA GLY A 135 5.28 17.67 41.35
C GLY A 135 4.65 18.03 42.69
N VAL A 136 3.75 19.02 42.72
CA VAL A 136 2.95 19.38 43.90
C VAL A 136 2.05 18.23 44.34
N VAL A 137 1.32 17.59 43.42
CA VAL A 137 0.47 16.44 43.75
C VAL A 137 1.30 15.24 44.20
N SER A 138 2.49 15.05 43.64
CA SER A 138 3.45 14.02 44.05
C SER A 138 3.86 14.22 45.51
N MET A 139 4.23 15.45 45.89
CA MET A 139 4.52 15.81 47.30
C MET A 139 3.34 15.53 48.23
N CYS A 140 2.11 15.84 47.80
CA CYS A 140 0.90 15.59 48.59
C CYS A 140 0.71 14.10 48.96
N GLN A 141 1.24 13.16 48.17
CA GLN A 141 1.18 11.72 48.51
C GLN A 141 1.95 11.40 49.81
N GLY A 142 3.06 12.11 50.06
CA GLY A 142 3.83 11.99 51.31
C GLY A 142 3.07 12.47 52.57
N PHE A 143 1.89 13.05 52.42
CA PHE A 143 1.03 13.48 53.53
C PHE A 143 -0.23 12.64 53.69
N THR A 144 -0.42 11.62 52.86
CA THR A 144 -1.59 10.73 52.93
C THR A 144 -1.55 9.85 54.18
N LYS A 145 -2.72 9.52 54.72
CA LYS A 145 -2.85 8.80 56.00
C LYS A 145 -3.73 7.55 55.94
N ASP A 146 -4.42 7.34 54.83
CA ASP A 146 -5.30 6.20 54.60
C ASP A 146 -5.42 5.85 53.11
N PHE A 147 -6.16 4.78 52.81
CA PHE A 147 -6.47 4.38 51.44
C PHE A 147 -7.17 5.46 50.61
N ALA A 148 -8.12 6.19 51.20
CA ALA A 148 -8.95 7.15 50.47
C ALA A 148 -8.12 8.36 50.00
N SER A 149 -7.31 8.93 50.90
CA SER A 149 -6.39 10.03 50.61
C SER A 149 -5.33 9.63 49.58
N LEU A 150 -4.78 8.42 49.66
CA LEU A 150 -3.86 7.91 48.64
C LEU A 150 -4.56 7.68 47.29
N ALA A 151 -5.77 7.11 47.28
CA ALA A 151 -6.56 6.90 46.07
C ALA A 151 -6.90 8.22 45.34
N VAL A 152 -7.31 9.25 46.09
CA VAL A 152 -7.63 10.58 45.56
C VAL A 152 -6.38 11.24 44.97
N THR A 153 -5.29 11.31 45.73
CA THR A 153 -4.03 11.91 45.26
C THR A 153 -3.48 11.19 44.03
N ARG A 154 -3.56 9.85 43.97
CA ARG A 154 -3.18 9.06 42.79
C ARG A 154 -4.04 9.37 41.56
N THR A 155 -5.34 9.54 41.74
CA THR A 155 -6.25 9.89 40.63
C THR A 155 -5.94 11.29 40.10
N ILE A 156 -5.76 12.26 40.99
CA ILE A 156 -5.40 13.64 40.63
C ILE A 156 -4.02 13.68 39.95
N LEU A 157 -3.05 12.91 40.44
CA LEU A 157 -1.73 12.81 39.81
C LEU A 157 -1.87 12.36 38.35
N GLY A 158 -2.67 11.31 38.11
CA GLY A 158 -2.97 10.85 36.75
C GLY A 158 -3.57 11.94 35.86
N LEU A 159 -4.56 12.68 36.37
CA LEU A 159 -5.22 13.78 35.63
C LEU A 159 -4.23 14.87 35.21
N VAL A 160 -3.26 15.20 36.07
CA VAL A 160 -2.31 16.31 35.87
C VAL A 160 -1.09 15.89 35.07
N GLU A 161 -0.68 14.62 35.16
CA GLU A 161 0.50 14.08 34.48
C GLU A 161 0.21 13.70 33.01
N ALA A 162 -1.03 13.30 32.68
CA ALA A 162 -1.42 12.88 31.33
C ALA A 162 -0.99 13.81 30.17
N PRO A 163 -1.07 15.14 30.32
CA PRO A 163 -0.66 16.10 29.30
C PRO A 163 0.81 16.07 28.88
N PHE A 164 1.71 15.52 29.72
CA PHE A 164 3.14 15.73 29.58
C PHE A 164 3.74 15.13 28.31
N LEU A 165 3.49 13.85 28.06
CA LEU A 165 4.14 13.13 26.97
C LEU A 165 3.63 13.60 25.58
N PRO A 166 2.32 13.78 25.36
CA PRO A 166 1.83 14.42 24.14
C PRO A 166 2.36 15.86 23.99
N GLY A 167 2.40 16.58 25.12
CA GLY A 167 3.21 17.78 25.38
C GLY A 167 4.49 17.87 24.58
N VAL A 168 5.38 16.98 24.99
CA VAL A 168 6.72 16.84 24.46
C VAL A 168 6.73 16.48 22.97
N PHE A 169 5.88 15.55 22.54
CA PHE A 169 5.91 15.10 21.14
C PHE A 169 5.47 16.19 20.15
N VAL A 170 4.44 16.98 20.51
CA VAL A 170 4.04 18.13 19.69
C VAL A 170 5.17 19.14 19.62
N LEU A 171 5.78 19.49 20.77
CA LEU A 171 6.91 20.42 20.78
C LEU A 171 8.08 19.94 19.91
N LEU A 172 8.48 18.67 20.02
CA LEU A 172 9.55 18.11 19.18
C LEU A 172 9.17 18.16 17.69
N SER A 173 7.91 17.91 17.35
CA SER A 173 7.43 17.96 15.95
C SER A 173 7.44 19.35 15.33
N CYS A 174 7.38 20.40 16.15
CA CYS A 174 7.45 21.78 15.69
C CYS A 174 8.88 22.25 15.39
N TRP A 175 9.90 21.51 15.84
CA TRP A 175 11.32 21.92 15.73
C TRP A 175 12.17 20.95 14.89
N TYR A 176 11.82 19.66 14.86
CA TYR A 176 12.56 18.63 14.13
C TYR A 176 11.77 18.09 12.95
N LYS A 177 12.47 17.82 11.84
CA LYS A 177 11.87 17.18 10.65
C LYS A 177 11.44 15.74 10.91
N ARG A 178 10.56 15.19 10.08
CA ARG A 178 10.13 13.77 10.14
C ARG A 178 11.28 12.77 10.00
N THR A 179 12.37 13.16 9.34
CA THR A 179 13.59 12.35 9.23
C THR A 179 14.50 12.44 10.46
N GLU A 180 14.40 13.54 11.22
CA GLU A 180 15.20 13.83 12.41
C GLU A 180 14.55 13.28 13.70
N LEU A 181 13.22 13.27 13.75
CA LEU A 181 12.43 12.88 14.92
C LEU A 181 12.69 11.47 15.46
N PRO A 182 12.77 10.39 14.65
CA PRO A 182 12.86 9.02 15.17
C PRO A 182 14.06 8.78 16.10
N VAL A 183 15.23 9.34 15.77
CA VAL A 183 16.44 9.20 16.60
C VAL A 183 16.26 9.89 17.96
N ARG A 184 15.60 11.05 17.98
CA ARG A 184 15.38 11.84 19.20
C ARG A 184 14.32 11.22 20.10
N VAL A 185 13.27 10.67 19.49
CA VAL A 185 12.26 9.86 20.18
C VAL A 185 12.91 8.62 20.81
N ALA A 186 13.83 7.95 20.11
CA ALA A 186 14.59 6.83 20.66
C ALA A 186 15.48 7.24 21.85
N ILE A 187 16.13 8.42 21.79
CA ILE A 187 16.89 8.98 22.92
C ILE A 187 15.97 9.25 24.12
N LEU A 188 14.79 9.87 23.88
CA LEU A 188 13.81 10.16 24.91
C LEU A 188 13.35 8.88 25.63
N TYR A 189 12.93 7.86 24.88
CA TYR A 189 12.51 6.59 25.46
C TYR A 189 13.66 5.77 26.06
N GLY A 190 14.88 5.89 25.54
CA GLY A 190 16.09 5.38 26.21
C GLY A 190 16.29 5.96 27.61
N GLY A 191 15.88 7.22 27.81
CA GLY A 191 15.85 7.88 29.12
C GLY A 191 14.99 7.15 30.16
N ASN A 192 13.89 6.49 29.76
CA ASN A 192 13.02 5.75 30.70
C ASN A 192 13.78 4.69 31.52
N MET A 193 14.67 3.96 30.85
CA MET A 193 15.43 2.87 31.46
C MET A 193 16.49 3.41 32.42
N ILE A 194 17.12 4.51 32.04
CA ILE A 194 18.06 5.26 32.88
C ILE A 194 17.34 5.81 34.10
N ALA A 195 16.21 6.50 33.93
CA ALA A 195 15.41 7.02 35.05
C ALA A 195 15.00 5.91 36.03
N THR A 196 14.55 4.77 35.51
CA THR A 196 14.15 3.65 36.36
C THR A 196 15.34 3.08 37.14
N ALA A 197 16.53 3.01 36.53
CA ALA A 197 17.75 2.62 37.24
C ALA A 197 18.13 3.64 38.35
N PHE A 198 18.05 4.94 38.06
CA PHE A 198 18.38 5.99 39.03
C PHE A 198 17.32 6.15 40.13
N SER A 199 16.04 5.90 39.84
CA SER A 199 14.95 5.98 40.83
C SER A 199 15.21 5.03 42.01
N GLY A 200 15.66 3.79 41.76
CA GLY A 200 16.04 2.86 42.83
C GLY A 200 17.23 3.35 43.67
N LEU A 201 18.21 4.01 43.03
CA LEU A 201 19.38 4.58 43.72
C LEU A 201 19.01 5.78 44.59
N ILE A 202 18.18 6.70 44.07
CA ILE A 202 17.69 7.87 44.80
C ILE A 202 16.84 7.40 45.99
N ALA A 203 15.93 6.45 45.76
CA ALA A 203 15.12 5.86 46.82
C ALA A 203 16.00 5.24 47.91
N ALA A 204 16.99 4.43 47.57
CA ALA A 204 17.92 3.84 48.54
C ALA A 204 18.66 4.92 49.36
N GLY A 205 19.07 6.02 48.72
CA GLY A 205 19.75 7.14 49.37
C GLY A 205 18.85 7.91 50.35
N ILE A 206 17.60 8.18 49.96
CA ILE A 206 16.61 8.84 50.82
C ILE A 206 16.23 7.92 51.98
N THR A 207 15.89 6.67 51.68
CA THR A 207 15.35 5.74 52.68
C THR A 207 16.37 5.32 53.73
N SER A 208 17.65 5.28 53.37
CA SER A 208 18.72 4.98 54.35
C SER A 208 19.02 6.11 55.34
N ARG A 209 18.59 7.34 55.07
CA ARG A 209 18.96 8.53 55.88
C ARG A 209 17.79 9.29 56.50
N MET A 210 16.59 9.11 55.95
CA MET A 210 15.42 9.92 56.31
C MET A 210 14.42 9.21 57.25
N GLU A 211 14.68 7.95 57.63
CA GLU A 211 13.82 7.21 58.56
C GLU A 211 13.73 7.92 59.92
N GLY A 212 12.50 8.18 60.39
CA GLY A 212 12.22 8.86 61.66
C GLY A 212 12.53 10.36 61.69
N LYS A 213 13.04 10.97 60.60
CA LYS A 213 13.32 12.41 60.56
C LYS A 213 12.02 13.21 60.57
N ALA A 214 11.96 14.23 61.44
CA ALA A 214 10.75 15.00 61.75
C ALA A 214 9.53 14.12 62.18
N GLY A 215 9.79 12.94 62.76
CA GLY A 215 8.72 12.02 63.19
C GLY A 215 7.97 11.35 62.05
N ARG A 216 8.58 11.29 60.86
CA ARG A 216 7.97 10.74 59.63
C ARG A 216 8.72 9.51 59.14
N PRO A 217 8.03 8.50 58.58
CA PRO A 217 8.68 7.36 57.94
C PRO A 217 9.37 7.80 56.65
N SER A 218 10.43 7.09 56.24
CA SER A 218 11.25 7.51 55.10
C SER A 218 10.52 7.56 53.76
N TRP A 219 9.46 6.77 53.58
CA TRP A 219 8.65 6.78 52.35
C TRP A 219 7.91 8.11 52.14
N GLU A 220 7.54 8.83 53.21
CA GLU A 220 6.93 10.16 53.08
C GLU A 220 7.94 11.15 52.48
N TRP A 221 9.20 11.07 52.93
CA TRP A 221 10.29 11.92 52.43
C TRP A 221 10.66 11.63 50.98
N LEU A 222 10.46 10.40 50.50
CA LEU A 222 10.66 10.04 49.09
C LEU A 222 9.80 10.94 48.19
N PHE A 223 8.49 11.00 48.45
CA PHE A 223 7.55 11.82 47.67
C PHE A 223 7.80 13.33 47.85
N ILE A 224 8.13 13.78 49.07
CA ILE A 224 8.37 15.20 49.35
C ILE A 224 9.62 15.72 48.64
N ILE A 225 10.74 14.98 48.74
CA ILE A 225 12.02 15.41 48.16
C ILE A 225 11.95 15.38 46.64
N GLU A 226 11.46 14.28 46.07
CA GLU A 226 11.42 14.14 44.62
C GLU A 226 10.38 15.09 43.98
N GLY A 227 9.19 15.22 44.56
CA GLY A 227 8.19 16.16 44.08
C GLY A 227 8.65 17.63 44.19
N SER A 228 9.36 18.01 45.26
CA SER A 228 9.91 19.37 45.40
C SER A 228 11.03 19.65 44.41
N MET A 229 11.89 18.67 44.16
CA MET A 229 12.91 18.72 43.11
C MET A 229 12.28 18.89 41.73
N THR A 230 11.20 18.16 41.43
CA THR A 230 10.47 18.28 40.16
C THR A 230 9.91 19.69 39.96
N VAL A 231 9.28 20.28 40.97
CA VAL A 231 8.77 21.67 40.90
C VAL A 231 9.91 22.67 40.69
N ALA A 232 10.99 22.55 41.47
CA ALA A 232 12.14 23.46 41.37
C ALA A 232 12.78 23.41 39.97
N ILE A 233 13.01 22.21 39.43
CA ILE A 233 13.57 22.03 38.09
C ILE A 233 12.62 22.57 37.02
N ALA A 234 11.31 22.33 37.13
CA ALA A 234 10.32 22.83 36.18
C ALA A 234 10.34 24.36 36.05
N LEU A 235 10.40 25.06 37.18
CA LEU A 235 10.44 26.52 37.25
C LEU A 235 11.77 27.08 36.69
N LEU A 236 12.89 26.41 36.97
CA LEU A 236 14.21 26.80 36.45
C LEU A 236 14.35 26.56 34.94
N ILE A 237 13.68 25.54 34.41
CA ILE A 237 13.72 25.16 32.99
C ILE A 237 12.75 25.97 32.13
N MET A 238 11.70 26.54 32.71
CA MET A 238 10.70 27.34 31.98
C MET A 238 11.31 28.36 30.98
N PRO A 239 12.36 29.15 31.31
CA PRO A 239 13.00 30.05 30.35
C PRO A 239 13.94 29.38 29.32
N LEU A 240 14.31 28.11 29.52
CA LEU A 240 15.17 27.32 28.62
C LEU A 240 14.36 26.50 27.61
N LEU A 241 13.07 26.23 27.88
CA LEU A 241 12.23 25.49 26.95
C LEU A 241 11.74 26.42 25.82
N PRO A 242 12.03 26.14 24.55
CA PRO A 242 11.53 26.96 23.44
C PRO A 242 10.02 26.79 23.25
N ASP A 243 9.34 27.88 22.89
CA ASP A 243 7.96 27.85 22.39
C ASP A 243 7.92 27.46 20.90
N TYR A 244 6.81 27.71 20.19
CA TYR A 244 6.74 27.54 18.74
C TYR A 244 7.79 28.39 18.01
N PRO A 245 8.32 27.96 16.83
CA PRO A 245 9.45 28.59 16.15
C PRO A 245 9.41 30.12 16.06
N LEU A 246 8.28 30.72 15.66
CA LEU A 246 8.11 32.17 15.55
C LEU A 246 7.75 32.89 16.86
N GLN A 247 7.32 32.16 17.89
CA GLN A 247 6.90 32.73 19.18
C GLN A 247 7.98 32.58 20.25
N SER A 248 9.04 31.85 19.95
CA SER A 248 10.12 31.53 20.87
C SER A 248 11.00 32.75 21.13
N THR A 249 11.26 33.07 22.39
CA THR A 249 12.25 34.07 22.81
C THR A 249 13.51 33.40 23.37
N HIS A 250 13.85 32.23 22.83
CA HIS A 250 14.92 31.38 23.34
C HIS A 250 16.31 31.99 23.10
N ARG A 251 17.09 32.15 24.18
CA ARG A 251 18.39 32.85 24.17
C ARG A 251 19.44 32.27 23.23
N PHE A 252 19.36 30.97 22.92
CA PHE A 252 20.33 30.30 22.06
C PHE A 252 19.89 30.14 20.60
N LEU A 253 18.69 30.62 20.24
CA LEU A 253 18.19 30.58 18.86
C LEU A 253 18.11 32.01 18.33
N THR A 254 18.82 32.29 17.23
CA THR A 254 18.74 33.61 16.58
C THR A 254 17.47 33.70 15.72
N PRO A 255 17.03 34.91 15.33
CA PRO A 255 15.89 35.07 14.41
C PRO A 255 16.06 34.29 13.10
N ALA A 256 17.28 34.21 12.57
CA ALA A 256 17.60 33.40 11.39
C ALA A 256 17.38 31.89 11.64
N HIS A 257 17.73 31.38 12.84
CA HIS A 257 17.45 29.98 13.21
C HIS A 257 15.94 29.71 13.31
N GLN A 258 15.16 30.67 13.81
CA GLN A 258 13.71 30.55 13.96
C GLN A 258 12.98 30.58 12.63
N ALA A 259 13.33 31.53 11.76
CA ALA A 259 12.81 31.62 10.40
C ALA A 259 13.15 30.35 9.60
N LEU A 260 14.38 29.83 9.73
CA LEU A 260 14.78 28.59 9.08
C LEU A 260 14.04 27.37 9.65
N ALA A 261 13.81 27.31 10.97
CA ALA A 261 13.06 26.23 11.60
C ALA A 261 11.62 26.18 11.07
N GLU A 262 10.93 27.32 11.04
CA GLU A 262 9.57 27.40 10.49
C GLU A 262 9.54 27.06 9.00
N TYR A 263 10.45 27.63 8.20
CA TYR A 263 10.55 27.33 6.77
C TYR A 263 10.75 25.83 6.52
N ARG A 264 11.61 25.15 7.29
CA ARG A 264 11.86 23.71 7.17
C ARG A 264 10.60 22.88 7.43
N ILE A 265 9.80 23.25 8.44
CA ILE A 265 8.55 22.54 8.77
C ILE A 265 7.46 22.84 7.73
N ARG A 266 7.31 24.10 7.30
CA ARG A 266 6.38 24.48 6.22
C ARG A 266 6.73 23.79 4.91
N LYS A 267 8.02 23.72 4.56
CA LYS A 267 8.52 23.02 3.37
C LYS A 267 8.25 21.51 3.42
N GLU A 268 8.35 20.87 4.59
CA GLU A 268 8.04 19.45 4.73
C GLU A 268 6.53 19.16 4.68
N ASN A 269 5.68 20.15 4.97
CA ASN A 269 4.23 20.06 4.87
C ASN A 269 3.67 20.54 3.50
N ALA A 270 4.45 21.31 2.74
CA ALA A 270 4.08 21.79 1.42
C ALA A 270 3.92 20.64 0.42
N GLY A 271 2.85 20.69 -0.40
CA GLY A 271 2.47 19.63 -1.32
C GLY A 271 1.81 18.40 -0.67
N ILE A 272 1.62 18.39 0.65
CA ILE A 272 0.59 17.56 1.29
C ILE A 272 -0.68 18.40 1.23
N PRO A 273 -1.76 17.95 0.56
CA PRO A 273 -3.03 18.65 0.66
C PRO A 273 -3.40 18.74 2.14
N ASP A 274 -3.47 19.95 2.69
CA ASP A 274 -4.31 20.18 3.87
C ASP A 274 -5.75 20.07 3.36
N ASP A 275 -6.20 18.83 3.17
CA ASP A 275 -7.61 18.51 2.93
C ASP A 275 -8.39 18.59 4.26
N ASP A 276 -7.85 19.28 5.27
CA ASP A 276 -8.44 19.47 6.58
C ASP A 276 -9.51 20.59 6.53
N SER A 277 -10.33 20.62 5.48
CA SER A 277 -11.73 21.03 5.64
C SER A 277 -12.56 19.90 6.26
N GLU A 278 -12.02 18.68 6.31
CA GLU A 278 -12.69 17.56 6.95
C GLU A 278 -12.48 17.54 8.47
N SER A 279 -13.60 17.67 9.18
CA SER A 279 -13.72 17.68 10.64
C SER A 279 -12.79 16.67 11.34
N VAL A 280 -12.25 17.05 12.51
CA VAL A 280 -11.50 16.14 13.43
C VAL A 280 -12.25 14.81 13.66
N LEU A 281 -13.59 14.83 13.61
CA LEU A 281 -14.43 13.64 13.72
C LEU A 281 -14.33 12.70 12.51
N TRP A 282 -14.15 13.25 11.31
CA TRP A 282 -13.91 12.46 10.09
C TRP A 282 -12.53 11.79 10.16
N GLY A 283 -11.49 12.53 10.52
CA GLY A 283 -10.15 11.97 10.71
C GLY A 283 -10.13 10.87 11.79
N LEU A 284 -10.86 11.08 12.89
CA LEU A 284 -11.09 10.07 13.92
C LEU A 284 -11.81 8.84 13.37
N LYS A 285 -12.86 9.03 12.56
CA LYS A 285 -13.61 7.93 11.92
C LYS A 285 -12.71 7.11 10.99
N GLN A 286 -11.88 7.75 10.16
CA GLN A 286 -10.94 7.03 9.28
C GLN A 286 -9.90 6.25 10.09
N ALA A 287 -9.35 6.86 11.14
CA ALA A 287 -8.42 6.19 12.04
C ALA A 287 -9.04 4.95 12.69
N LEU A 288 -10.28 5.05 13.18
CA LEU A 288 -11.03 3.95 13.79
C LEU A 288 -11.42 2.86 12.78
N LEU A 289 -11.51 3.17 11.49
CA LEU A 289 -11.81 2.17 10.45
C LEU A 289 -10.55 1.49 9.89
N ASP A 290 -9.35 2.02 10.16
CA ASP A 290 -8.09 1.42 9.70
C ASP A 290 -7.75 0.16 10.52
N PRO A 291 -7.75 -1.06 9.94
CA PRO A 291 -7.38 -2.27 10.66
C PRO A 291 -5.95 -2.24 11.21
N LYS A 292 -5.04 -1.43 10.65
CA LYS A 292 -3.67 -1.26 11.14
C LYS A 292 -3.63 -0.63 12.53
N LEU A 293 -4.55 0.30 12.83
CA LEU A 293 -4.67 0.88 14.16
C LEU A 293 -4.81 -0.21 15.22
N TYR A 294 -5.72 -1.17 14.99
CA TYR A 294 -5.98 -2.24 15.95
C TYR A 294 -4.82 -3.22 16.07
N MET A 295 -4.16 -3.55 14.96
CA MET A 295 -2.95 -4.40 14.98
C MET A 295 -1.81 -3.75 15.78
N PHE A 296 -1.53 -2.47 15.55
CA PHE A 296 -0.51 -1.73 16.30
C PHE A 296 -0.91 -1.52 17.77
N THR A 297 -2.19 -1.27 18.04
CA THR A 297 -2.71 -1.16 19.41
C THR A 297 -2.54 -2.47 20.17
N LEU A 298 -2.91 -3.60 19.54
CA LEU A 298 -2.75 -4.92 20.13
C LEU A 298 -1.27 -5.25 20.39
N GLN A 299 -0.40 -4.94 19.43
CA GLN A 299 1.05 -5.09 19.59
C GLN A 299 1.56 -4.25 20.76
N GLN A 300 1.25 -2.94 20.81
CA GLN A 300 1.69 -2.05 21.88
C GLN A 300 1.14 -2.48 23.25
N MET A 301 -0.12 -2.93 23.30
CA MET A 301 -0.72 -3.49 24.50
C MET A 301 0.06 -4.72 24.99
N ALA A 302 0.43 -5.62 24.09
CA ALA A 302 1.23 -6.80 24.43
C ALA A 302 2.62 -6.40 24.97
N LEU A 303 3.30 -5.44 24.32
CA LEU A 303 4.60 -4.94 24.78
C LEU A 303 4.52 -4.28 26.17
N ILE A 304 3.52 -3.43 26.42
CA ILE A 304 3.33 -2.76 27.72
C ILE A 304 2.94 -3.78 28.80
N THR A 305 2.11 -4.76 28.45
CA THR A 305 1.73 -5.84 29.40
C THR A 305 2.95 -6.65 29.81
N ALA A 306 3.89 -6.91 28.89
CA ALA A 306 5.16 -7.57 29.20
C ALA A 306 6.06 -6.76 30.16
N GLN A 307 5.85 -5.44 30.28
CA GLN A 307 6.56 -4.55 31.21
C GLN A 307 5.80 -4.33 32.54
N SER A 308 4.61 -4.91 32.73
CA SER A 308 3.78 -4.69 33.91
C SER A 308 4.47 -5.02 35.25
N PHE A 309 5.48 -5.89 35.23
CA PHE A 309 6.31 -6.20 36.39
C PHE A 309 7.05 -4.98 36.94
N ASN A 310 7.26 -3.91 36.16
CA ASN A 310 7.97 -2.70 36.59
C ASN A 310 7.36 -2.09 37.87
N ASN A 311 6.03 -2.06 37.97
CA ASN A 311 5.33 -1.54 39.16
C ASN A 311 5.57 -2.37 40.44
N PHE A 312 6.14 -3.57 40.29
CA PHE A 312 6.43 -4.50 41.38
C PHE A 312 7.91 -4.88 41.42
N PHE A 313 8.75 -4.30 40.56
CA PHE A 313 10.12 -4.77 40.38
C PHE A 313 10.97 -4.70 41.65
N PRO A 314 10.92 -3.61 42.47
CA PRO A 314 11.57 -3.61 43.78
C PRO A 314 11.10 -4.76 44.68
N SER A 315 9.80 -5.09 44.69
CA SER A 315 9.25 -6.23 45.42
C SER A 315 9.77 -7.57 44.90
N ILE A 316 9.87 -7.73 43.58
CA ILE A 316 10.45 -8.93 42.95
C ILE A 316 11.92 -9.08 43.36
N VAL A 317 12.71 -8.00 43.37
CA VAL A 317 14.09 -8.02 43.87
C VAL A 317 14.14 -8.32 45.38
N GLY A 318 13.18 -7.83 46.15
CA GLY A 318 13.05 -8.09 47.59
C GLY A 318 12.92 -9.58 47.92
N THR A 319 12.35 -10.38 47.00
CA THR A 319 12.25 -11.83 47.17
C THR A 319 13.60 -12.57 47.17
N LEU A 320 14.71 -11.87 46.92
CA LEU A 320 16.08 -12.39 47.10
C LEU A 320 16.52 -12.42 48.57
N GLY A 321 15.78 -11.77 49.48
CA GLY A 321 16.01 -11.81 50.93
C GLY A 321 16.99 -10.76 51.46
N TYR A 322 17.30 -9.71 50.68
CA TYR A 322 18.14 -8.60 51.13
C TYR A 322 17.31 -7.51 51.83
N GLY A 323 17.97 -6.72 52.70
CA GLY A 323 17.32 -5.57 53.37
C GLY A 323 16.90 -4.47 52.39
N SER A 324 15.93 -3.63 52.78
CA SER A 324 15.27 -2.64 51.91
C SER A 324 16.22 -1.77 51.09
N THR A 325 17.28 -1.23 51.69
CA THR A 325 18.28 -0.41 50.98
C THR A 325 19.04 -1.21 49.92
N THR A 326 19.47 -2.43 50.24
CA THR A 326 20.21 -3.29 49.30
C THR A 326 19.29 -3.74 48.17
N THR A 327 18.04 -4.08 48.48
CA THR A 327 17.01 -4.41 47.50
C THR A 327 16.81 -3.27 46.50
N LEU A 328 16.68 -2.04 46.97
CA LEU A 328 16.53 -0.86 46.10
C LEU A 328 17.78 -0.63 45.22
N LEU A 329 18.99 -0.79 45.77
CA LEU A 329 20.24 -0.69 44.98
C LEU A 329 20.32 -1.77 43.88
N LEU A 330 19.89 -3.00 44.18
CA LEU A 330 19.91 -4.12 43.24
C LEU A 330 18.91 -3.97 42.08
N THR A 331 17.98 -3.02 42.15
CA THR A 331 17.09 -2.71 41.01
C THR A 331 17.81 -2.01 39.86
N ALA A 332 18.89 -1.26 40.13
CA ALA A 332 19.55 -0.43 39.13
C ALA A 332 20.31 -1.21 38.04
N PRO A 333 21.12 -2.24 38.35
CA PRO A 333 21.90 -2.95 37.34
C PRO A 333 21.08 -3.62 36.21
N PRO A 334 19.95 -4.32 36.48
CA PRO A 334 19.10 -4.88 35.43
C PRO A 334 18.57 -3.83 34.43
N TYR A 335 18.20 -2.64 34.90
CA TYR A 335 17.71 -1.57 34.03
C TYR A 335 18.83 -0.89 33.24
N PHE A 336 20.01 -0.72 33.85
CA PHE A 336 21.18 -0.20 33.14
C PHE A 336 21.65 -1.16 32.04
N PHE A 337 21.66 -2.47 32.31
CA PHE A 337 21.94 -3.48 31.29
C PHE A 337 20.90 -3.45 30.16
N ALA A 338 19.63 -3.37 30.53
CA ALA A 338 18.55 -3.27 29.56
C ALA A 338 18.72 -2.04 28.65
N PHE A 339 19.21 -0.90 29.19
CA PHE A 339 19.50 0.30 28.40
C PHE A 339 20.57 0.04 27.33
N LEU A 340 21.66 -0.65 27.68
CA LEU A 340 22.71 -1.01 26.73
C LEU A 340 22.20 -1.95 25.62
N VAL A 341 21.41 -2.95 25.98
CA VAL A 341 20.80 -3.88 25.02
C VAL A 341 19.84 -3.16 24.08
N SER A 342 18.98 -2.29 24.64
CA SER A 342 18.02 -1.51 23.86
C SER A 342 18.70 -0.54 22.90
N LEU A 343 19.75 0.15 23.34
CA LEU A 343 20.56 1.01 22.48
C LEU A 343 21.23 0.21 21.35
N GLY A 344 21.84 -0.94 21.67
CA GLY A 344 22.45 -1.82 20.68
C GLY A 344 21.46 -2.35 19.64
N ALA A 345 20.29 -2.83 20.08
CA ALA A 345 19.22 -3.29 19.21
C ALA A 345 18.70 -2.17 18.30
N SER A 346 18.50 -0.97 18.84
CA SER A 346 18.03 0.20 18.09
C SER A 346 19.05 0.64 17.02
N LEU A 347 20.33 0.72 17.38
CA LEU A 347 21.41 1.08 16.45
C LEU A 347 21.58 0.03 15.35
N HIS A 348 21.46 -1.25 15.68
CA HIS A 348 21.56 -2.32 14.68
C HIS A 348 20.34 -2.33 13.75
N ALA A 349 19.12 -2.26 14.28
CA ALA A 349 17.89 -2.18 13.49
C ALA A 349 17.92 -1.01 12.50
N ALA A 350 18.44 0.15 12.92
CA ALA A 350 18.62 1.31 12.06
C ALA A 350 19.62 1.07 10.91
N ARG A 351 20.66 0.24 11.11
CA ARG A 351 21.65 -0.09 10.06
C ARG A 351 21.16 -1.14 9.07
N VAL A 352 20.41 -2.14 9.54
CA VAL A 352 19.96 -3.27 8.68
C VAL A 352 18.57 -3.06 8.07
N HIS A 353 17.86 -1.99 8.45
CA HIS A 353 16.50 -1.67 7.99
C HIS A 353 15.49 -2.81 8.23
N GLU A 354 15.72 -3.60 9.27
CA GLU A 354 14.86 -4.71 9.72
C GLU A 354 14.54 -4.45 11.19
N ARG A 355 13.26 -4.55 11.58
CA ARG A 355 12.80 -4.26 12.95
C ARG A 355 12.07 -5.44 13.59
N GLY A 356 11.58 -6.40 12.80
CA GLY A 356 10.80 -7.53 13.30
C GLY A 356 11.64 -8.49 14.12
N VAL A 357 12.86 -8.82 13.67
CA VAL A 357 13.79 -9.69 14.42
C VAL A 357 14.27 -8.98 15.69
N HIS A 358 14.51 -7.68 15.63
CA HIS A 358 14.90 -6.87 16.79
C HIS A 358 13.80 -6.71 17.84
N ILE A 359 12.54 -7.03 17.51
CA ILE A 359 11.44 -7.15 18.47
C ILE A 359 11.30 -8.59 18.96
N ALA A 360 11.29 -9.57 18.05
CA ALA A 360 11.05 -10.97 18.38
C ALA A 360 12.14 -11.59 19.27
N VAL A 361 13.42 -11.32 18.96
CA VAL A 361 14.56 -11.91 19.70
C VAL A 361 14.60 -11.44 21.16
N PRO A 362 14.57 -10.14 21.49
CA PRO A 362 14.52 -9.72 22.89
C PRO A 362 13.27 -10.22 23.61
N MET A 363 12.12 -10.31 22.92
CA MET A 363 10.91 -10.83 23.54
C MET A 363 11.01 -12.32 23.91
N ALA A 364 11.74 -13.12 23.12
CA ALA A 364 12.08 -14.50 23.48
C ALA A 364 12.95 -14.57 24.75
N PHE A 365 13.90 -13.64 24.91
CA PHE A 365 14.67 -13.50 26.16
C PHE A 365 13.81 -13.04 27.33
N ALA A 366 12.82 -12.17 27.12
CA ALA A 366 11.86 -11.78 28.16
C ALA A 366 11.06 -12.99 28.66
N LEU A 367 10.60 -13.83 27.74
CA LEU A 367 9.90 -15.08 28.07
C LEU A 367 10.80 -16.02 28.88
N LEU A 368 12.04 -16.23 28.42
CA LEU A 368 13.02 -17.06 29.14
C LEU A 368 13.31 -16.51 30.54
N GLY A 369 13.46 -15.18 30.67
CA GLY A 369 13.65 -14.52 31.96
C GLY A 369 12.48 -14.74 32.91
N ASN A 370 11.24 -14.58 32.45
CA ASN A 370 10.06 -14.84 33.27
C ASN A 370 9.97 -16.31 33.70
N LEU A 371 10.24 -17.25 32.78
CA LEU A 371 10.29 -18.69 33.09
C LEU A 371 11.37 -19.02 34.13
N LEU A 372 12.57 -18.45 33.97
CA LEU A 372 13.67 -18.66 34.89
C LEU A 372 13.36 -18.06 36.27
N ALA A 373 12.73 -16.89 36.34
CA ALA A 373 12.31 -16.26 37.58
C ALA A 373 11.29 -17.12 38.35
N MET A 374 10.41 -17.85 37.65
CA MET A 374 9.44 -18.76 38.26
C MET A 374 10.04 -20.10 38.71
N LEU A 375 11.00 -20.64 37.96
CA LEU A 375 11.51 -22.01 38.16
C LEU A 375 12.81 -22.09 38.98
N ALA A 376 13.63 -21.03 38.96
CA ALA A 376 14.93 -21.06 39.59
C ALA A 376 14.84 -20.90 41.12
N ARG A 377 15.55 -21.78 41.85
CA ARG A 377 15.64 -21.71 43.32
C ARG A 377 16.84 -20.93 43.85
N GLY A 378 17.91 -20.81 43.05
CA GLY A 378 19.13 -20.12 43.46
C GLY A 378 19.05 -18.60 43.29
N THR A 379 19.51 -17.85 44.28
CA THR A 379 19.57 -16.37 44.27
C THR A 379 20.28 -15.80 43.03
N PRO A 380 21.45 -16.33 42.58
CA PRO A 380 22.11 -15.82 41.37
C PRO A 380 21.29 -16.03 40.10
N ALA A 381 20.66 -17.20 39.96
CA ALA A 381 19.83 -17.52 38.80
C ALA A 381 18.57 -16.64 38.72
N ARG A 382 17.94 -16.35 39.87
CA ARG A 382 16.80 -15.43 39.98
C ARG A 382 17.19 -13.99 39.65
N TYR A 383 18.39 -13.56 40.03
CA TYR A 383 18.89 -12.23 39.67
C TYR A 383 19.22 -12.13 38.19
N VAL A 384 19.85 -13.15 37.58
CA VAL A 384 20.06 -13.22 36.12
C VAL A 384 18.73 -13.21 35.36
N ALA A 385 17.70 -13.88 35.88
CA ALA A 385 16.36 -13.85 35.30
C ALA A 385 15.80 -12.42 35.21
N MET A 386 16.04 -11.59 36.22
CA MET A 386 15.61 -10.18 36.22
C MET A 386 16.30 -9.37 35.11
N PHE A 387 17.58 -9.62 34.81
CA PHE A 387 18.27 -8.98 33.67
C PHE A 387 17.64 -9.35 32.32
N LEU A 388 17.27 -10.62 32.15
CA LEU A 388 16.61 -11.08 30.92
C LEU A 388 15.19 -10.53 30.80
N MET A 389 14.46 -10.45 31.91
CA MET A 389 13.13 -9.84 31.97
C MET A 389 13.17 -8.36 31.58
N THR A 390 14.08 -7.57 32.17
CA THR A 390 14.19 -6.14 31.88
C THR A 390 14.71 -5.88 30.47
N ALA A 391 15.82 -6.51 30.06
CA ALA A 391 16.39 -6.31 28.73
C ALA A 391 15.44 -6.77 27.62
N GLY A 392 14.80 -7.92 27.81
CA GLY A 392 13.91 -8.50 26.82
C GLY A 392 12.61 -7.72 26.59
N SER A 393 12.03 -7.14 27.65
CA SER A 393 10.76 -6.41 27.54
C SER A 393 10.92 -4.94 27.15
N TYR A 394 12.04 -4.30 27.52
CA TYR A 394 12.28 -2.88 27.23
C TYR A 394 12.99 -2.64 25.89
N ALA A 395 13.80 -3.58 25.38
CA ALA A 395 14.47 -3.39 24.09
C ALA A 395 13.48 -3.25 22.91
N PRO A 396 12.40 -4.05 22.81
CA PRO A 396 11.40 -3.91 21.73
C PRO A 396 10.59 -2.61 21.79
N TYR A 397 10.42 -2.03 22.98
CA TYR A 397 9.59 -0.85 23.19
C TYR A 397 10.12 0.40 22.49
N ASN A 398 11.45 0.49 22.32
CA ASN A 398 12.10 1.62 21.63
C ASN A 398 12.07 1.49 20.09
N LEU A 399 11.70 0.32 19.56
CA LEU A 399 11.68 0.03 18.13
C LEU A 399 10.29 0.31 17.56
N TYR A 400 10.00 1.60 17.32
CA TYR A 400 8.77 2.02 16.66
C TYR A 400 8.65 1.40 15.25
N MET A 401 7.56 0.68 14.95
CA MET A 401 7.24 0.20 13.60
C MET A 401 6.30 1.21 12.90
N PHE A 402 6.87 2.14 12.14
CA PHE A 402 6.13 2.78 11.04
C PHE A 402 6.84 2.41 9.72
N PRO A 403 6.11 1.96 8.69
CA PRO A 403 6.60 1.95 7.31
C PRO A 403 7.12 3.34 6.95
N ASP A 404 8.17 3.44 6.13
CA ASP A 404 8.69 4.74 5.69
C ASP A 404 7.62 5.60 4.98
N SER A 405 6.60 4.96 4.40
CA SER A 405 5.42 5.57 3.77
C SER A 405 4.37 6.12 4.74
N GLN A 406 4.46 5.81 6.04
CA GLN A 406 3.44 6.16 7.06
C GLN A 406 4.04 6.89 8.27
N LYS A 407 5.13 7.63 8.09
CA LYS A 407 5.70 8.50 9.14
C LYS A 407 4.61 9.43 9.71
N PRO A 408 4.61 9.72 11.02
CA PRO A 408 3.43 10.24 11.70
C PRO A 408 2.90 11.53 11.07
N ARG A 409 1.66 11.48 10.59
CA ARG A 409 0.82 12.69 10.41
C ARG A 409 0.15 12.93 11.76
N TYR A 410 0.61 13.93 12.50
CA TYR A 410 0.35 14.06 13.93
C TYR A 410 -1.15 14.16 14.30
N TYR A 411 -2.00 14.70 13.42
CA TYR A 411 -3.45 14.76 13.64
C TYR A 411 -4.15 13.39 13.49
N ALA A 412 -3.84 12.64 12.42
CA ALA A 412 -4.32 11.26 12.26
C ALA A 412 -3.75 10.33 13.35
N GLY A 413 -2.49 10.51 13.73
CA GLY A 413 -1.84 9.81 14.84
C GLY A 413 -2.50 10.09 16.20
N GLY A 414 -2.97 11.32 16.44
CA GLY A 414 -3.75 11.68 17.63
C GLY A 414 -5.10 10.98 17.71
N GLY A 415 -5.81 10.84 16.57
CA GLY A 415 -7.06 10.06 16.47
C GLY A 415 -6.84 8.56 16.71
N VAL A 416 -5.81 8.00 16.09
CA VAL A 416 -5.33 6.61 16.30
C VAL A 416 -5.02 6.37 17.79
N MET A 417 -4.24 7.24 18.42
CA MET A 417 -3.89 7.13 19.84
C MET A 417 -5.11 7.25 20.75
N SER A 418 -6.06 8.13 20.42
CA SER A 418 -7.30 8.30 21.20
C SER A 418 -8.19 7.06 21.12
N GLY A 419 -8.33 6.47 19.93
CA GLY A 419 -9.02 5.18 19.73
C GLY A 419 -8.35 4.04 20.50
N ALA A 420 -7.01 3.96 20.45
CA ALA A 420 -6.23 2.99 21.22
C ALA A 420 -6.44 3.13 22.74
N CYS A 421 -6.53 4.35 23.26
CA CYS A 421 -6.80 4.62 24.68
C CYS A 421 -8.18 4.12 25.12
N VAL A 422 -9.22 4.32 24.29
CA VAL A 422 -10.58 3.85 24.59
C VAL A 422 -10.64 2.32 24.63
N VAL A 423 -10.07 1.65 23.63
CA VAL A 423 -10.02 0.17 23.59
C VAL A 423 -9.22 -0.36 24.78
N THR A 424 -8.09 0.26 25.10
CA THR A 424 -7.27 -0.10 26.26
C THR A 424 -8.05 0.03 27.56
N ALA A 425 -8.81 1.11 27.73
CA ALA A 425 -9.66 1.31 28.91
C ALA A 425 -10.74 0.22 29.03
N VAL A 426 -11.40 -0.14 27.92
CA VAL A 426 -12.42 -1.20 27.90
C VAL A 426 -11.81 -2.57 28.23
N CYS A 427 -10.68 -2.92 27.62
CA CYS A 427 -9.96 -4.16 27.92
C CYS A 427 -9.47 -4.21 29.36
N ALA A 428 -8.93 -3.12 29.90
CA ALA A 428 -8.47 -3.05 31.29
C ALA A 428 -9.63 -3.24 32.29
N VAL A 429 -10.80 -2.65 32.01
CA VAL A 429 -12.01 -2.87 32.81
C VAL A 429 -12.47 -4.33 32.69
N GLY A 430 -12.47 -4.90 31.49
CA GLY A 430 -12.83 -6.31 31.26
C GLY A 430 -11.92 -7.30 32.00
N ILE A 431 -10.60 -7.12 31.87
CA ILE A 431 -9.59 -7.93 32.58
C ILE A 431 -9.73 -7.76 34.09
N LYS A 432 -9.98 -6.54 34.59
CA LYS A 432 -10.21 -6.32 36.03
C LYS A 432 -11.45 -7.07 36.53
N VAL A 433 -12.57 -7.02 35.79
CA VAL A 433 -13.79 -7.74 36.16
C VAL A 433 -13.55 -9.25 36.15
N TYR A 434 -12.82 -9.75 35.15
CA TYR A 434 -12.44 -11.15 35.05
C TYR A 434 -11.51 -11.59 36.19
N LEU A 435 -10.39 -10.88 36.41
CA LEU A 435 -9.44 -11.18 37.48
C LEU A 435 -10.05 -11.02 38.86
N LYS A 436 -10.98 -10.07 39.06
CA LYS A 436 -11.72 -9.97 40.32
C LYS A 436 -12.61 -11.19 40.53
N ARG A 437 -13.32 -11.64 39.50
CA ARG A 437 -14.12 -12.88 39.55
C ARG A 437 -13.27 -14.13 39.79
N GLU A 438 -12.14 -14.25 39.11
CA GLU A 438 -11.21 -15.37 39.29
C GLU A 438 -10.52 -15.33 40.65
N ASN A 439 -10.08 -14.16 41.14
CA ASN A 439 -9.52 -14.03 42.48
C ASN A 439 -10.57 -14.34 43.56
N GLU A 440 -11.81 -13.87 43.43
CA GLU A 440 -12.92 -14.24 44.33
C GLU A 440 -13.27 -15.74 44.22
N ARG A 441 -13.06 -16.35 43.05
CA ARG A 441 -13.23 -17.79 42.85
C ARG A 441 -12.10 -18.57 43.52
N PHE A 442 -10.85 -18.19 43.34
CA PHE A 442 -9.69 -18.77 44.03
C PHE A 442 -9.79 -18.58 45.54
N GLU A 443 -10.21 -17.42 46.03
CA GLU A 443 -10.49 -17.19 47.46
C GLU A 443 -11.62 -18.08 47.98
N ARG A 444 -12.68 -18.32 47.18
CA ARG A 444 -13.76 -19.27 47.52
C ARG A 444 -13.31 -20.73 47.50
N GLU A 445 -12.48 -21.11 46.52
CA GLU A 445 -11.88 -22.45 46.40
C GLU A 445 -10.89 -22.71 47.56
N GLU A 446 -10.13 -21.69 48.01
CA GLU A 446 -9.24 -21.76 49.18
C GLU A 446 -10.01 -21.77 50.53
N MET A 447 -11.17 -21.11 50.61
CA MET A 447 -12.03 -21.09 51.82
C MET A 447 -12.98 -22.29 51.91
N GLY A 448 -13.18 -23.04 50.81
CA GLY A 448 -14.18 -24.11 50.66
C GLY A 448 -13.75 -25.52 51.06
N GLY A 449 -12.48 -25.74 51.42
CA GLY A 449 -12.07 -26.96 52.13
C GLY A 449 -12.09 -28.29 51.35
N GLU A 450 -12.12 -28.30 50.01
CA GLU A 450 -11.92 -29.53 49.22
C GLU A 450 -11.04 -29.28 48.00
N VAL A 451 -9.77 -29.71 48.06
CA VAL A 451 -8.95 -29.92 46.86
C VAL A 451 -8.32 -31.31 46.94
N ARG A 452 -8.93 -32.26 46.22
CA ARG A 452 -8.24 -33.48 45.74
C ARG A 452 -7.89 -33.28 44.26
N HIS A 453 -6.62 -33.53 43.95
CA HIS A 453 -5.96 -33.63 42.64
C HIS A 453 -5.50 -32.35 41.91
N ARG A 454 -4.34 -31.83 42.32
CA ARG A 454 -3.01 -32.03 41.67
C ARG A 454 -1.99 -31.10 42.34
N GLY A 455 -1.30 -31.60 43.37
CA GLY A 455 0.08 -31.23 43.71
C GLY A 455 0.46 -29.77 43.99
N ILE A 456 -0.48 -28.84 44.25
CA ILE A 456 -0.14 -27.47 44.68
C ILE A 456 -1.00 -27.13 45.90
N ALA A 457 -0.38 -27.10 47.07
CA ALA A 457 -0.99 -26.63 48.31
C ALA A 457 -0.31 -25.30 48.70
N GLY A 458 -1.04 -24.19 48.60
CA GLY A 458 -0.59 -22.89 49.12
C GLY A 458 -0.64 -22.90 50.65
N SER A 459 0.48 -22.63 51.32
CA SER A 459 0.49 -22.48 52.78
C SER A 459 0.34 -21.01 53.16
N ARG A 460 -0.75 -20.66 53.85
CA ARG A 460 -0.84 -19.43 54.66
C ARG A 460 0.04 -19.57 55.90
N VAL A 461 1.27 -19.05 55.88
CA VAL A 461 1.94 -18.55 57.10
C VAL A 461 2.88 -17.41 56.73
N GLY A 462 2.46 -16.17 57.02
CA GLY A 462 3.30 -14.97 57.01
C GLY A 462 2.54 -13.81 57.63
N ARG A 463 2.89 -13.41 58.87
CA ARG A 463 2.38 -12.17 59.48
C ARG A 463 3.12 -11.00 58.82
N GLY A 464 2.38 -10.03 58.25
CA GLY A 464 2.93 -8.75 57.78
C GLY A 464 3.26 -8.69 56.29
N GLY A 465 2.23 -8.66 55.43
CA GLY A 465 2.38 -8.12 54.06
C GLY A 465 3.14 -8.95 53.02
N GLU A 466 3.66 -10.12 53.34
CA GLU A 466 4.34 -10.97 52.35
C GLU A 466 3.36 -11.85 51.55
N ALA A 467 3.03 -11.44 50.32
CA ALA A 467 2.52 -12.38 49.32
C ALA A 467 3.72 -13.13 48.70
N VAL A 468 4.21 -14.16 49.39
CA VAL A 468 5.20 -15.09 48.82
C VAL A 468 4.45 -16.17 48.04
N VAL A 469 4.58 -16.18 46.72
CA VAL A 469 4.32 -17.41 45.95
C VAL A 469 5.53 -18.32 46.17
N ALA A 470 5.54 -19.05 47.29
CA ALA A 470 6.50 -20.11 47.57
C ALA A 470 5.87 -21.46 47.21
N PHE A 471 6.35 -22.09 46.14
CA PHE A 471 6.03 -23.48 45.85
C PHE A 471 6.86 -24.39 46.78
N ARG A 472 6.23 -24.94 47.83
CA ARG A 472 6.84 -25.96 48.68
C ARG A 472 6.66 -27.33 48.01
N ILE A 473 7.76 -27.97 47.61
CA ILE A 473 7.73 -29.39 47.27
C ILE A 473 7.64 -30.17 48.60
N PRO A 474 6.69 -31.11 48.77
CA PRO A 474 6.61 -31.89 50.00
C PRO A 474 7.81 -32.80 50.15
N ASP A 475 8.50 -32.69 51.29
CA ASP A 475 9.30 -33.79 51.82
C ASP A 475 8.35 -34.95 52.17
N HIS A 476 8.81 -36.18 51.90
CA HIS A 476 8.20 -37.49 52.22
C HIS A 476 7.27 -38.12 51.16
N VAL A 477 7.86 -39.03 50.38
CA VAL A 477 7.22 -40.30 49.99
C VAL A 477 8.10 -41.43 50.54
N PRO A 478 7.56 -42.38 51.33
CA PRO A 478 8.34 -43.44 51.94
C PRO A 478 8.63 -44.54 50.91
N LEU A 479 9.89 -44.66 50.47
CA LEU A 479 10.34 -45.84 49.76
C LEU A 479 10.71 -46.92 50.79
N ARG A 480 9.95 -48.01 50.76
CA ARG A 480 10.24 -49.27 51.46
C ARG A 480 11.64 -49.77 51.07
N THR A 481 12.52 -49.81 52.06
CA THR A 481 13.49 -50.88 52.38
C THR A 481 14.09 -51.69 51.22
N ASN A 482 15.40 -51.48 50.99
CA ASN A 482 16.40 -52.54 51.17
C ASN A 482 17.79 -51.92 51.45
N VAL A 483 18.34 -52.31 52.59
CA VAL A 483 19.66 -52.02 53.24
C VAL A 483 20.81 -52.62 52.39
N PRO A 484 22.12 -52.22 52.46
CA PRO A 484 22.83 -51.65 53.63
C PRO A 484 23.67 -50.37 53.46
N ASP A 485 23.59 -49.57 54.52
CA ASP A 485 24.67 -48.95 55.33
C ASP A 485 26.05 -48.69 54.72
N SER A 486 26.45 -47.40 54.75
CA SER A 486 27.74 -47.00 55.34
C SER A 486 27.77 -45.49 55.61
N ARG A 487 27.67 -45.11 56.89
CA ARG A 487 28.17 -43.83 57.43
C ARG A 487 29.68 -43.74 57.18
N THR A 488 30.19 -42.68 56.55
CA THR A 488 31.44 -41.99 56.99
C THR A 488 31.77 -40.70 56.20
N TYR A 489 32.36 -39.74 56.91
CA TYR A 489 33.14 -38.56 56.48
C TYR A 489 32.44 -37.23 56.13
N LEU A 490 32.30 -36.41 57.19
CA LEU A 490 32.60 -34.98 57.22
C LEU A 490 34.10 -34.71 57.00
N GLN A 491 34.42 -33.44 56.73
CA GLN A 491 35.75 -32.79 56.56
C GLN A 491 36.27 -32.89 55.12
N GLY A 492 36.48 -31.82 54.36
CA GLY A 492 36.99 -30.49 54.71
C GLY A 492 38.30 -30.34 53.94
N PHE A 493 38.45 -29.34 53.06
CA PHE A 493 39.74 -28.75 52.66
C PHE A 493 39.49 -27.50 51.80
N ASP A 494 40.07 -26.40 52.28
CA ASP A 494 40.24 -25.11 51.63
C ASP A 494 41.27 -25.17 50.48
N ASP A 495 41.18 -24.14 49.63
CA ASP A 495 42.23 -23.46 48.86
C ASP A 495 43.29 -24.29 48.10
N ASP A 496 43.36 -24.07 46.78
CA ASP A 496 44.61 -23.54 46.21
C ASP A 496 44.45 -22.91 44.82
N LEU A 497 45.11 -21.76 44.70
CA LEU A 497 45.22 -20.87 43.55
C LEU A 497 46.47 -21.26 42.76
N ILE A 498 46.38 -21.53 41.45
CA ILE A 498 47.55 -21.44 40.55
C ILE A 498 47.20 -20.74 39.24
N VAL A 499 47.79 -19.56 39.07
CA VAL A 499 48.03 -18.85 37.80
C VAL A 499 49.38 -19.32 37.25
N VAL A 500 49.55 -19.43 35.91
CA VAL A 500 50.71 -18.93 35.12
C VAL A 500 50.66 -19.37 33.63
N HIS A 501 50.50 -18.35 32.79
CA HIS A 501 51.14 -18.03 31.49
C HIS A 501 51.05 -18.84 30.18
N SER A 502 50.91 -18.01 29.15
CA SER A 502 51.07 -18.18 27.70
C SER A 502 52.47 -18.59 27.21
N ARG A 503 52.55 -19.29 26.05
CA ARG A 503 53.15 -18.78 24.79
C ARG A 503 53.18 -19.83 23.65
N ARG A 504 52.70 -19.39 22.47
CA ARG A 504 53.24 -19.57 21.07
C ARG A 504 53.93 -20.88 20.65
N ARG A 505 53.49 -21.51 19.54
CA ARG A 505 54.02 -21.36 18.14
C ARG A 505 53.42 -22.37 17.12
N ASN A 506 53.00 -21.82 15.98
CA ASN A 506 53.02 -22.25 14.56
C ASN A 506 53.28 -23.70 14.08
N LYS A 507 52.41 -24.10 13.12
CA LYS A 507 52.62 -24.71 11.77
C LYS A 507 53.69 -25.78 11.57
N ALA A 508 53.29 -26.93 11.01
CA ALA A 508 53.58 -27.34 9.62
C ALA A 508 52.82 -28.64 9.23
N ASP A 509 52.88 -28.94 7.95
CA ASP A 509 51.94 -29.68 7.09
C ASP A 509 52.44 -31.09 6.70
N ARG A 510 51.55 -31.86 6.01
CA ARG A 510 51.73 -33.13 5.24
C ARG A 510 51.56 -34.46 6.01
N GLY A 511 50.86 -35.49 5.53
CA GLY A 511 50.12 -35.70 4.28
C GLY A 511 49.70 -37.17 4.05
N ARG A 512 49.08 -37.40 2.87
CA ARG A 512 48.91 -38.64 2.07
C ARG A 512 47.63 -39.52 2.17
N PRO A 513 47.28 -40.24 1.06
CA PRO A 513 45.92 -40.65 0.60
C PRO A 513 45.80 -42.21 0.43
N PRO A 514 45.16 -42.82 -0.62
CA PRO A 514 43.74 -43.00 -1.01
C PRO A 514 43.28 -44.51 -1.15
N ILE A 515 42.12 -44.78 -1.79
CA ILE A 515 41.55 -46.08 -2.33
C ILE A 515 40.71 -46.89 -1.30
N GLY A 516 39.58 -47.59 -1.56
CA GLY A 516 38.72 -47.91 -2.72
C GLY A 516 37.97 -49.26 -2.49
N HIS A 517 36.90 -49.52 -3.27
CA HIS A 517 36.23 -50.82 -3.57
C HIS A 517 35.39 -51.56 -2.47
N CYS A 518 34.38 -52.40 -2.74
CA CYS A 518 33.59 -52.86 -3.91
C CYS A 518 32.44 -53.78 -3.41
N SER A 519 31.35 -53.93 -4.18
CA SER A 519 30.97 -55.22 -4.81
C SER A 519 29.66 -55.16 -5.63
N SER A 520 29.75 -55.76 -6.82
CA SER A 520 28.82 -55.99 -7.96
C SER A 520 28.05 -57.34 -7.81
N PRO A 521 27.36 -58.01 -8.80
CA PRO A 521 27.61 -58.00 -10.26
C PRO A 521 26.49 -58.38 -11.33
N VAL A 522 26.91 -58.30 -12.62
CA VAL A 522 26.51 -59.05 -13.88
C VAL A 522 25.15 -58.70 -14.57
N ALA A 523 24.92 -58.54 -15.90
CA ALA A 523 25.66 -58.63 -17.21
C ALA A 523 24.89 -57.90 -18.35
N GLY A 524 25.56 -57.61 -19.50
CA GLY A 524 25.00 -57.15 -20.80
C GLY A 524 24.54 -58.29 -21.74
N PRO A 525 24.47 -58.17 -23.10
CA PRO A 525 25.13 -57.17 -23.99
C PRO A 525 24.38 -56.63 -25.26
N ALA A 526 24.96 -55.56 -25.84
CA ALA A 526 25.21 -55.14 -27.25
C ALA A 526 24.20 -55.30 -28.43
N PHE A 527 24.04 -54.23 -29.26
CA PHE A 527 24.48 -54.07 -30.68
C PHE A 527 24.08 -52.68 -31.27
N SER A 528 24.90 -52.10 -32.17
CA SER A 528 24.60 -50.97 -33.10
C SER A 528 24.42 -51.53 -34.55
N PRO A 529 24.34 -50.81 -35.72
CA PRO A 529 24.49 -49.37 -36.03
C PRO A 529 23.60 -48.75 -37.18
N ALA A 530 23.77 -47.43 -37.40
CA ALA A 530 23.91 -46.66 -38.67
C ALA A 530 22.80 -46.48 -39.76
N ALA A 531 22.70 -45.20 -40.18
CA ALA A 531 22.65 -44.62 -41.54
C ALA A 531 21.39 -44.74 -42.44
N LYS A 532 20.91 -43.60 -42.95
CA LYS A 532 21.00 -43.20 -44.37
C LYS A 532 20.54 -41.75 -44.62
N ALA A 533 21.25 -41.10 -45.53
CA ALA A 533 20.94 -39.82 -46.16
C ALA A 533 20.07 -40.05 -47.40
N GLU A 534 19.29 -39.04 -47.81
CA GLU A 534 18.94 -38.83 -49.22
C GLU A 534 18.71 -37.34 -49.53
N LEU A 535 19.35 -36.91 -50.61
CA LEU A 535 19.32 -35.59 -51.24
C LEU A 535 18.33 -35.65 -52.40
N ALA A 536 17.52 -34.60 -52.63
CA ALA A 536 17.08 -34.20 -53.97
C ALA A 536 16.59 -32.73 -53.99
N THR A 537 17.27 -31.91 -54.78
CA THR A 537 16.90 -30.56 -55.27
C THR A 537 16.26 -30.70 -56.68
N PRO A 538 16.01 -29.63 -57.46
CA PRO A 538 15.30 -28.35 -57.22
C PRO A 538 14.28 -28.02 -58.35
N GLY A 539 13.53 -26.91 -58.22
CA GLY A 539 13.22 -26.06 -59.38
C GLY A 539 11.80 -25.49 -59.49
N GLY A 540 11.72 -24.20 -59.88
CA GLY A 540 10.59 -23.65 -60.62
C GLY A 540 10.00 -22.34 -60.12
N VAL A 541 10.46 -21.21 -60.68
CA VAL A 541 9.77 -19.90 -60.70
C VAL A 541 9.22 -19.69 -62.12
N PRO A 542 7.97 -19.17 -62.29
CA PRO A 542 7.78 -17.86 -62.94
C PRO A 542 6.60 -17.06 -62.31
N ALA A 543 6.71 -15.76 -62.04
CA ALA A 543 6.59 -14.57 -62.91
C ALA A 543 5.15 -14.06 -63.18
N ARG A 544 5.00 -12.75 -62.92
CA ARG A 544 3.85 -11.80 -62.95
C ARG A 544 2.85 -11.85 -64.13
N GLY A 545 1.61 -11.47 -63.84
CA GLY A 545 0.64 -10.89 -64.79
C GLY A 545 -0.57 -10.20 -64.09
N PHE A 546 -0.90 -8.98 -64.50
CA PHE A 546 -2.07 -8.15 -64.14
C PHE A 546 -2.74 -7.69 -65.48
N PRO A 547 -3.96 -7.11 -65.52
CA PRO A 547 -5.29 -7.68 -65.26
C PRO A 547 -6.27 -7.48 -66.45
N ALA A 548 -7.50 -8.01 -66.37
CA ALA A 548 -8.64 -7.66 -67.26
C ALA A 548 -10.00 -7.79 -66.52
N PRO A 549 -11.08 -7.10 -66.96
CA PRO A 549 -11.97 -6.37 -66.04
C PRO A 549 -13.37 -6.96 -65.81
N PHE A 550 -14.00 -6.41 -64.76
CA PHE A 550 -15.42 -6.41 -64.36
C PHE A 550 -16.45 -6.98 -65.35
N LEU A 551 -17.17 -8.01 -64.90
CA LEU A 551 -18.53 -8.36 -65.34
C LEU A 551 -19.47 -8.28 -64.12
N GLY A 552 -20.55 -7.52 -64.26
CA GLY A 552 -21.61 -7.41 -63.24
C GLY A 552 -22.34 -8.74 -63.00
N PRO A 553 -23.08 -8.87 -61.89
CA PRO A 553 -23.61 -10.16 -61.46
C PRO A 553 -24.73 -10.66 -62.40
N THR A 554 -24.64 -11.93 -62.74
CA THR A 554 -25.60 -12.70 -63.55
C THR A 554 -26.92 -12.93 -62.80
N GLU A 555 -27.98 -13.31 -63.54
CA GLU A 555 -29.35 -13.56 -63.02
C GLU A 555 -29.42 -14.59 -61.88
N ASP A 556 -28.41 -15.44 -61.71
CA ASP A 556 -28.28 -16.34 -60.54
C ASP A 556 -28.16 -15.56 -59.21
N HIS A 557 -27.57 -14.36 -59.23
CA HIS A 557 -27.39 -13.53 -58.04
C HIS A 557 -28.70 -12.88 -57.56
N LYS A 558 -29.62 -12.57 -58.48
CA LYS A 558 -30.95 -12.05 -58.14
C LYS A 558 -31.87 -13.15 -57.59
N THR A 559 -31.71 -14.38 -58.08
CA THR A 559 -32.42 -15.56 -57.57
C THR A 559 -31.93 -15.92 -56.17
N ALA A 560 -30.61 -15.82 -55.91
CA ALA A 560 -30.02 -15.99 -54.58
C ALA A 560 -30.41 -14.87 -53.59
N LEU A 561 -30.60 -13.62 -54.06
CA LEU A 561 -31.09 -12.52 -53.22
C LEU A 561 -32.59 -12.65 -52.89
N ARG A 562 -33.41 -13.16 -53.81
CA ARG A 562 -34.82 -13.48 -53.54
C ARG A 562 -34.98 -14.65 -52.58
N SER A 563 -34.16 -15.70 -52.68
CA SER A 563 -34.17 -16.80 -51.70
C SER A 563 -33.66 -16.37 -50.32
N ARG A 564 -32.65 -15.47 -50.26
CA ARG A 564 -32.14 -14.86 -49.03
C ARG A 564 -33.20 -14.04 -48.26
N LEU A 565 -34.06 -13.30 -48.95
CA LEU A 565 -35.16 -12.54 -48.30
C LEU A 565 -36.32 -13.45 -47.83
N LEU A 566 -36.55 -14.57 -48.53
CA LEU A 566 -37.60 -15.54 -48.21
C LEU A 566 -37.23 -16.50 -47.06
N MET A 567 -35.94 -16.79 -46.84
CA MET A 567 -35.51 -17.67 -45.73
C MET A 567 -35.40 -16.93 -44.38
N ALA A 568 -35.02 -15.65 -44.38
CA ALA A 568 -34.94 -14.83 -43.15
C ALA A 568 -36.32 -14.42 -42.57
N THR A 569 -37.43 -14.72 -43.27
CA THR A 569 -38.81 -14.41 -42.86
C THR A 569 -39.59 -15.63 -42.37
N ARG A 570 -38.96 -16.81 -42.28
CA ARG A 570 -39.58 -18.01 -41.71
C ARG A 570 -39.47 -17.99 -40.19
N THR A 571 -40.57 -17.66 -39.53
CA THR A 571 -40.71 -17.85 -38.08
C THR A 571 -41.17 -19.28 -37.81
N LEU A 572 -40.43 -20.02 -37.00
CA LEU A 572 -40.72 -21.42 -36.64
C LEU A 572 -40.93 -21.51 -35.13
N SER A 573 -41.80 -22.39 -34.66
CA SER A 573 -42.00 -22.59 -33.22
C SER A 573 -40.93 -23.51 -32.61
N LEU A 574 -40.73 -23.45 -31.29
CA LEU A 574 -39.88 -24.41 -30.59
C LEU A 574 -40.36 -25.87 -30.77
N ALA A 575 -41.65 -26.08 -31.06
CA ALA A 575 -42.19 -27.41 -31.33
C ALA A 575 -41.74 -27.94 -32.70
N ASP A 576 -41.58 -27.06 -33.69
CA ASP A 576 -41.17 -27.43 -35.06
C ASP A 576 -39.71 -27.86 -35.13
N ILE A 577 -38.87 -27.38 -34.22
CA ILE A 577 -37.43 -27.70 -34.21
C ILE A 577 -37.09 -28.93 -33.35
N ARG A 578 -37.99 -29.38 -32.47
CA ARG A 578 -37.73 -30.51 -31.54
C ARG A 578 -37.45 -31.83 -32.23
N SER A 579 -37.91 -32.00 -33.48
CA SER A 579 -37.64 -33.18 -34.30
C SER A 579 -36.21 -33.24 -34.84
N HIS A 580 -35.50 -32.11 -34.91
CA HIS A 580 -34.13 -31.99 -35.39
C HIS A 580 -33.13 -32.21 -34.24
N ASN A 581 -33.22 -33.37 -33.58
CA ASN A 581 -32.53 -33.68 -32.33
C ASN A 581 -31.53 -34.86 -32.42
N THR A 582 -31.13 -35.25 -33.63
CA THR A 582 -30.27 -36.42 -33.86
C THR A 582 -28.92 -36.04 -34.46
N LYS A 583 -27.94 -36.95 -34.48
CA LYS A 583 -26.62 -36.67 -35.04
C LYS A 583 -26.66 -36.32 -36.54
N ASP A 584 -27.57 -36.93 -37.28
CA ASP A 584 -27.70 -36.75 -38.73
C ASP A 584 -28.73 -35.66 -39.12
N ASP A 585 -29.37 -35.04 -38.12
CA ASP A 585 -30.31 -33.91 -38.28
C ASP A 585 -30.40 -33.15 -36.95
N CYS A 586 -29.55 -32.12 -36.78
CA CYS A 586 -29.34 -31.40 -35.53
C CYS A 586 -29.49 -29.89 -35.72
N TRP A 587 -30.60 -29.32 -35.26
CA TRP A 587 -30.80 -27.87 -35.21
C TRP A 587 -30.77 -27.36 -33.77
N ILE A 588 -30.24 -26.16 -33.57
CA ILE A 588 -30.20 -25.51 -32.26
C ILE A 588 -30.67 -24.06 -32.37
N VAL A 589 -31.21 -23.52 -31.28
CA VAL A 589 -31.51 -22.08 -31.18
C VAL A 589 -30.40 -21.38 -30.43
N VAL A 590 -29.89 -20.29 -31.00
CA VAL A 590 -28.92 -19.40 -30.36
C VAL A 590 -29.35 -17.97 -30.65
N ASN A 591 -29.59 -17.18 -29.60
CA ASN A 591 -30.00 -15.78 -29.70
C ASN A 591 -31.24 -15.57 -30.60
N SER A 592 -32.28 -16.38 -30.38
CA SER A 592 -33.56 -16.39 -31.13
C SER A 592 -33.46 -16.75 -32.62
N LYS A 593 -32.30 -17.23 -33.07
CA LYS A 593 -32.05 -17.72 -34.44
C LYS A 593 -31.88 -19.24 -34.46
N ILE A 594 -32.43 -19.89 -35.47
CA ILE A 594 -32.38 -21.34 -35.65
C ILE A 594 -31.23 -21.69 -36.58
N TRP A 595 -30.28 -22.47 -36.08
CA TRP A 595 -29.09 -22.90 -36.80
C TRP A 595 -29.08 -24.40 -37.01
N ASP A 596 -28.94 -24.82 -38.25
CA ASP A 596 -28.63 -26.20 -38.63
C ASP A 596 -27.13 -26.43 -38.45
N VAL A 597 -26.78 -27.24 -37.45
CA VAL A 597 -25.39 -27.50 -37.06
C VAL A 597 -24.96 -28.92 -37.41
N THR A 598 -25.78 -29.66 -38.16
CA THR A 598 -25.59 -31.09 -38.49
C THR A 598 -24.18 -31.36 -39.03
N ASP A 599 -23.78 -30.68 -40.10
CA ASP A 599 -22.46 -30.84 -40.73
C ASP A 599 -21.30 -30.23 -39.92
N PHE A 600 -21.62 -29.46 -38.88
CA PHE A 600 -20.66 -28.81 -37.99
C PHE A 600 -20.39 -29.62 -36.72
N LEU A 601 -21.25 -30.58 -36.37
CA LEU A 601 -21.12 -31.40 -35.15
C LEU A 601 -19.73 -32.00 -35.00
N ASP A 602 -19.22 -32.67 -36.04
CA ASP A 602 -17.93 -33.36 -36.01
C ASP A 602 -16.73 -32.41 -36.24
N LYS A 603 -16.99 -31.13 -36.59
CA LYS A 603 -15.99 -30.07 -36.73
C LYS A 603 -15.87 -29.19 -35.48
N HIS A 604 -16.81 -29.31 -34.56
CA HIS A 604 -16.85 -28.51 -33.35
C HIS A 604 -15.67 -28.86 -32.41
N PRO A 605 -14.83 -27.89 -32.01
CA PRO A 605 -13.65 -28.13 -31.17
C PRO A 605 -13.96 -28.74 -29.79
N GLY A 606 -15.15 -28.48 -29.24
CA GLY A 606 -15.62 -29.07 -27.97
C GLY A 606 -16.20 -30.49 -28.11
N GLY A 607 -16.15 -31.07 -29.32
CA GLY A 607 -16.76 -32.35 -29.66
C GLY A 607 -18.25 -32.24 -29.98
N SER A 608 -18.78 -33.18 -30.77
CA SER A 608 -20.19 -33.23 -31.17
C SER A 608 -21.15 -33.49 -30.01
N GLY A 609 -20.69 -34.23 -28.99
CA GLY A 609 -21.51 -34.64 -27.84
C GLY A 609 -22.04 -33.50 -26.97
N ILE A 610 -21.39 -32.31 -26.98
CA ILE A 610 -21.89 -31.16 -26.21
C ILE A 610 -23.03 -30.44 -26.94
N ILE A 611 -22.96 -30.35 -28.27
CA ILE A 611 -24.01 -29.75 -29.10
C ILE A 611 -25.24 -30.65 -29.11
N LEU A 612 -25.04 -31.97 -29.20
CA LEU A 612 -26.13 -32.95 -29.20
C LEU A 612 -27.00 -32.92 -27.93
N LYS A 613 -26.49 -32.40 -26.79
CA LYS A 613 -27.30 -32.21 -25.58
C LYS A 613 -28.41 -31.17 -25.75
N TYR A 614 -28.24 -30.26 -26.70
CA TYR A 614 -29.17 -29.16 -26.98
C TYR A 614 -29.80 -29.29 -28.38
N ALA A 615 -29.66 -30.46 -29.02
CA ALA A 615 -30.25 -30.72 -30.32
C ALA A 615 -31.79 -30.63 -30.26
N GLY A 616 -32.39 -29.86 -31.15
CA GLY A 616 -33.81 -29.52 -31.17
C GLY A 616 -34.27 -28.61 -30.03
N ALA A 617 -33.35 -27.91 -29.35
CA ALA A 617 -33.64 -27.07 -28.19
C ALA A 617 -32.93 -25.70 -28.25
N ASP A 618 -33.27 -24.83 -27.29
CA ASP A 618 -32.59 -23.55 -27.09
C ASP A 618 -31.27 -23.75 -26.34
N ALA A 619 -30.18 -23.48 -27.04
CA ALA A 619 -28.82 -23.60 -26.57
C ALA A 619 -28.23 -22.26 -26.14
N THR A 620 -28.97 -21.14 -26.21
CA THR A 620 -28.44 -19.78 -26.05
C THR A 620 -27.63 -19.60 -24.77
N SER A 621 -28.17 -20.00 -23.61
CA SER A 621 -27.45 -19.86 -22.34
C SER A 621 -26.17 -20.70 -22.27
N ALA A 622 -26.21 -21.95 -22.74
CA ALA A 622 -25.05 -22.83 -22.75
C ALA A 622 -24.00 -22.42 -23.80
N TYR A 623 -24.46 -21.82 -24.88
CA TYR A 623 -23.63 -21.28 -25.94
C TYR A 623 -22.87 -20.04 -25.46
N ASP A 624 -23.58 -19.07 -24.87
CA ASP A 624 -23.03 -17.80 -24.39
C ASP A 624 -22.08 -17.97 -23.19
N GLU A 625 -22.19 -19.07 -22.44
CA GLU A 625 -21.24 -19.42 -21.36
C GLU A 625 -19.82 -19.73 -21.87
N ILE A 626 -19.68 -20.13 -23.14
CA ILE A 626 -18.43 -20.65 -23.70
C ILE A 626 -17.96 -19.80 -24.89
N HIS A 627 -18.90 -19.35 -25.72
CA HIS A 627 -18.64 -18.73 -27.00
C HIS A 627 -18.89 -17.22 -26.93
N ALA A 628 -18.00 -16.45 -27.56
CA ALA A 628 -18.22 -15.02 -27.71
C ALA A 628 -19.43 -14.75 -28.63
N PRO A 629 -20.22 -13.68 -28.38
CA PRO A 629 -21.35 -13.36 -29.24
C PRO A 629 -20.92 -13.12 -30.69
N GLY A 630 -21.71 -13.60 -31.65
CA GLY A 630 -21.45 -13.41 -33.08
C GLY A 630 -20.55 -14.48 -33.73
N ILE A 631 -19.94 -15.38 -32.95
CA ILE A 631 -19.01 -16.38 -33.50
C ILE A 631 -19.74 -17.48 -34.31
N ILE A 632 -21.03 -17.74 -34.06
CA ILE A 632 -21.83 -18.72 -34.84
C ILE A 632 -22.10 -18.18 -36.25
N GLU A 633 -22.38 -16.88 -36.36
CA GLU A 633 -22.53 -16.20 -37.65
C GLU A 633 -21.23 -16.16 -38.48
N GLU A 634 -20.06 -16.21 -37.84
CA GLU A 634 -18.77 -16.32 -38.55
C GLU A 634 -18.37 -17.76 -38.86
N SER A 635 -18.77 -18.72 -38.01
CA SER A 635 -18.32 -20.12 -38.10
C SER A 635 -19.19 -20.98 -39.00
N LEU A 636 -20.46 -20.59 -39.22
CA LEU A 636 -21.40 -21.32 -40.04
C LEU A 636 -21.76 -20.54 -41.31
N PRO A 637 -21.88 -21.22 -42.46
CA PRO A 637 -22.38 -20.61 -43.67
C PRO A 637 -23.81 -20.04 -43.51
N PRO A 638 -24.19 -18.99 -44.25
CA PRO A 638 -25.52 -18.39 -44.15
C PRO A 638 -26.68 -19.37 -44.44
N GLU A 639 -26.46 -20.41 -45.24
CA GLU A 639 -27.43 -21.48 -45.54
C GLU A 639 -27.79 -22.38 -44.35
N ASN A 640 -26.99 -22.32 -43.28
CA ASN A 640 -27.26 -23.00 -42.01
C ASN A 640 -28.24 -22.22 -41.12
N LEU A 641 -28.52 -20.95 -41.41
CA LEU A 641 -29.56 -20.18 -40.72
C LEU A 641 -30.94 -20.51 -41.30
N LYS A 642 -31.78 -21.21 -40.53
CA LYS A 642 -33.08 -21.73 -41.00
C LYS A 642 -34.26 -20.80 -40.71
N GLY A 643 -34.12 -19.86 -39.79
CA GLY A 643 -35.17 -18.91 -39.42
C GLY A 643 -35.01 -18.32 -38.02
N THR A 644 -36.06 -17.69 -37.51
CA THR A 644 -36.15 -17.15 -36.13
C THR A 644 -37.30 -17.80 -35.37
N VAL A 645 -37.21 -17.83 -34.04
CA VAL A 645 -38.26 -18.43 -33.20
C VAL A 645 -39.29 -17.37 -32.76
N GLU A 646 -40.60 -17.72 -32.73
CA GLU A 646 -41.62 -16.84 -32.12
C GLU A 646 -41.41 -16.74 -30.60
N PRO A 647 -41.61 -15.55 -29.97
CA PRO A 647 -41.54 -15.44 -28.53
C PRO A 647 -42.69 -16.23 -27.88
N SER A 648 -42.43 -17.48 -27.50
CA SER A 648 -43.39 -18.37 -26.86
C SER A 648 -43.61 -17.98 -25.39
N SER A 649 -44.87 -17.92 -24.98
CA SER A 649 -45.33 -17.70 -23.60
C SER A 649 -45.06 -18.86 -22.63
N ASP A 650 -44.45 -19.97 -23.09
CA ASP A 650 -44.08 -21.15 -22.29
C ASP A 650 -42.56 -21.35 -22.16
N ALA A 651 -41.75 -20.34 -22.53
CA ALA A 651 -40.37 -20.29 -22.07
C ALA A 651 -40.35 -19.96 -20.56
N PRO A 652 -39.40 -20.49 -19.76
CA PRO A 652 -39.06 -19.81 -18.51
C PRO A 652 -38.78 -18.35 -18.88
N PRO A 653 -39.11 -17.37 -18.00
CA PRO A 653 -38.87 -15.96 -18.30
C PRO A 653 -37.44 -15.83 -18.85
N PRO A 654 -37.20 -14.97 -19.87
CA PRO A 654 -35.86 -14.78 -20.41
C PRO A 654 -34.92 -14.71 -19.23
N ALA A 655 -33.86 -15.53 -19.23
CA ALA A 655 -32.86 -15.50 -18.18
C ALA A 655 -32.63 -14.02 -17.88
N THR A 656 -33.00 -13.63 -16.66
CA THR A 656 -33.04 -12.26 -16.18
C THR A 656 -31.87 -11.53 -16.82
N PRO A 657 -32.07 -10.40 -17.53
CA PRO A 657 -30.98 -9.69 -18.21
C PRO A 657 -29.78 -9.74 -17.28
N ALA A 658 -28.72 -10.46 -17.71
CA ALA A 658 -27.65 -10.99 -16.89
C ALA A 658 -27.67 -10.36 -15.51
N ALA A 659 -28.29 -11.07 -14.54
CA ALA A 659 -28.60 -10.61 -13.18
C ALA A 659 -28.03 -9.22 -12.90
N GLU A 660 -28.90 -8.22 -12.71
CA GLU A 660 -28.58 -7.08 -11.85
C GLU A 660 -27.57 -7.58 -10.84
N ALA A 661 -26.31 -7.14 -11.01
CA ALA A 661 -25.18 -7.73 -10.32
C ALA A 661 -25.62 -7.88 -8.88
N VAL A 662 -25.76 -9.12 -8.38
CA VAL A 662 -26.32 -9.38 -7.05
C VAL A 662 -25.72 -8.33 -6.14
N PRO A 663 -26.50 -7.37 -5.62
CA PRO A 663 -25.92 -6.31 -4.84
C PRO A 663 -25.21 -7.02 -3.71
N ALA A 664 -23.89 -6.78 -3.58
CA ALA A 664 -23.19 -7.18 -2.38
C ALA A 664 -24.08 -6.77 -1.19
N PRO A 665 -24.40 -7.66 -0.24
CA PRO A 665 -25.38 -7.34 0.78
C PRO A 665 -24.94 -6.07 1.51
N GLY A 666 -25.66 -4.96 1.32
CA GLY A 666 -25.50 -3.72 2.10
C GLY A 666 -24.79 -2.52 1.46
N LYS A 667 -24.94 -2.22 0.16
CA LYS A 667 -24.66 -0.85 -0.35
C LYS A 667 -25.97 -0.15 -0.78
N PRO A 668 -26.21 1.10 -0.34
CA PRO A 668 -27.36 1.87 -0.84
C PRO A 668 -27.20 2.11 -2.34
N GLU A 669 -28.28 1.93 -3.10
CA GLU A 669 -28.39 2.39 -4.49
C GLU A 669 -28.12 3.89 -4.52
N HIS A 670 -26.92 4.27 -4.94
CA HIS A 670 -26.70 5.60 -5.46
C HIS A 670 -27.06 5.53 -6.93
N ASP A 671 -28.14 6.19 -7.34
CA ASP A 671 -28.43 6.38 -8.75
C ASP A 671 -27.20 6.95 -9.46
N LYS A 672 -26.87 6.38 -10.63
CA LYS A 672 -25.83 6.93 -11.49
C LYS A 672 -26.16 8.42 -11.74
N PRO A 673 -25.22 9.36 -11.55
CA PRO A 673 -25.47 10.75 -11.89
C PRO A 673 -25.85 10.87 -13.36
N GLU A 674 -26.72 11.81 -13.68
CA GLU A 674 -27.11 12.08 -15.07
C GLU A 674 -25.87 12.39 -15.92
N LEU A 675 -25.81 11.84 -17.14
CA LEU A 675 -24.61 11.87 -17.99
C LEU A 675 -24.06 13.30 -18.19
N HIS A 676 -24.94 14.29 -18.37
CA HIS A 676 -24.55 15.69 -18.54
C HIS A 676 -23.86 16.31 -17.31
N ARG A 677 -23.95 15.69 -16.12
CA ARG A 677 -23.25 16.13 -14.91
C ARG A 677 -21.82 15.61 -14.83
N LEU A 678 -21.45 14.65 -15.66
CA LEU A 678 -20.08 14.21 -15.82
C LEU A 678 -19.36 15.24 -16.67
N ILE A 679 -18.41 15.96 -16.08
CA ILE A 679 -17.70 17.07 -16.74
C ILE A 679 -16.22 16.73 -16.98
N SER A 680 -15.79 15.51 -16.62
CA SER A 680 -14.42 15.06 -16.78
C SER A 680 -14.27 13.55 -16.90
N ALA A 681 -13.15 13.11 -17.48
CA ALA A 681 -12.74 11.71 -17.50
C ALA A 681 -12.66 11.07 -16.10
N GLU A 682 -12.32 11.87 -15.08
CA GLU A 682 -12.22 11.40 -13.70
C GLU A 682 -13.58 11.07 -13.10
N ASP A 683 -14.64 11.79 -13.49
CA ASP A 683 -15.98 11.53 -12.97
C ASP A 683 -16.52 10.18 -13.49
N PHE A 684 -16.21 9.81 -14.74
CA PHE A 684 -16.47 8.46 -15.23
C PHE A 684 -15.74 7.40 -14.42
N ALA A 685 -14.48 7.65 -14.02
CA ALA A 685 -13.73 6.73 -13.17
C ALA A 685 -14.38 6.56 -11.78
N LYS A 686 -14.87 7.66 -11.19
CA LYS A 686 -15.59 7.64 -9.90
C LYS A 686 -16.88 6.83 -10.02
N VAL A 687 -17.69 7.07 -11.05
CA VAL A 687 -18.92 6.29 -11.29
C VAL A 687 -18.61 4.82 -11.55
N ALA A 688 -17.63 4.53 -12.40
CA ALA A 688 -17.21 3.15 -12.68
C ALA A 688 -16.73 2.42 -11.42
N SER A 689 -16.06 3.10 -10.49
CA SER A 689 -15.56 2.50 -9.24
C SER A 689 -16.66 2.02 -8.29
N THR A 690 -17.85 2.62 -8.39
CA THR A 690 -19.00 2.29 -7.53
C THR A 690 -20.02 1.39 -8.22
N HIS A 691 -20.07 1.38 -9.55
CA HIS A 691 -21.11 0.70 -10.32
C HIS A 691 -20.64 -0.53 -11.13
N LEU A 692 -19.34 -0.64 -11.43
CA LEU A 692 -18.81 -1.87 -12.03
C LEU A 692 -18.70 -2.97 -10.99
N THR A 693 -18.79 -4.23 -11.42
CA THR A 693 -18.54 -5.35 -10.52
C THR A 693 -17.13 -5.24 -9.93
N ALA A 694 -16.93 -5.77 -8.71
CA ALA A 694 -15.62 -5.74 -8.07
C ALA A 694 -14.52 -6.35 -8.96
N LYS A 695 -14.85 -7.40 -9.72
CA LYS A 695 -13.93 -8.04 -10.66
C LYS A 695 -13.61 -7.16 -11.86
N THR A 696 -14.63 -6.58 -12.50
CA THR A 696 -14.43 -5.65 -13.62
C THR A 696 -13.58 -4.45 -13.19
N TRP A 697 -13.94 -3.82 -12.06
CA TRP A 697 -13.18 -2.69 -11.52
C TRP A 697 -11.73 -3.08 -11.25
N ALA A 698 -11.49 -4.20 -10.57
CA ALA A 698 -10.13 -4.69 -10.32
C ALA A 698 -9.37 -4.98 -11.61
N PHE A 699 -10.02 -5.53 -12.64
CA PHE A 699 -9.39 -5.80 -13.92
C PHE A 699 -8.97 -4.52 -14.66
N TYR A 700 -9.83 -3.49 -14.69
CA TYR A 700 -9.56 -2.23 -15.39
C TYR A 700 -8.62 -1.29 -14.62
N SER A 701 -8.89 -1.09 -13.33
CA SER A 701 -8.16 -0.12 -12.50
C SER A 701 -6.75 -0.62 -12.13
N SER A 702 -6.52 -1.94 -12.07
CA SER A 702 -5.23 -2.49 -11.67
C SER A 702 -4.08 -2.16 -12.62
N ALA A 703 -2.88 -2.17 -12.04
CA ALA A 703 -1.60 -2.09 -12.70
C ALA A 703 -0.62 -3.10 -12.08
N ALA A 704 0.61 -3.14 -12.57
CA ALA A 704 1.62 -4.07 -12.10
C ALA A 704 2.08 -3.73 -10.67
N THR A 705 2.24 -4.77 -9.84
CA THR A 705 2.82 -4.75 -8.49
C THR A 705 2.35 -3.58 -7.62
N ASP A 706 3.17 -2.54 -7.44
CA ASP A 706 2.97 -1.44 -6.50
C ASP A 706 2.35 -0.20 -7.18
N LEU A 707 1.97 -0.30 -8.47
CA LEU A 707 1.34 0.75 -9.27
C LEU A 707 2.22 2.00 -9.44
N VAL A 708 3.54 1.89 -9.29
CA VAL A 708 4.47 3.02 -9.34
C VAL A 708 4.47 3.65 -10.74
N SER A 709 4.66 2.85 -11.78
CA SER A 709 4.64 3.33 -13.17
C SER A 709 3.26 3.88 -13.57
N HIS A 710 2.19 3.28 -13.04
CA HIS A 710 0.84 3.77 -13.26
C HIS A 710 0.65 5.18 -12.70
N GLY A 711 1.13 5.43 -11.47
CA GLY A 711 1.14 6.76 -10.87
C GLY A 711 2.01 7.76 -11.64
N TRP A 712 3.23 7.36 -12.01
CA TRP A 712 4.18 8.23 -12.73
C TRP A 712 3.70 8.68 -14.10
N ASN A 713 3.02 7.82 -14.85
CA ASN A 713 2.44 8.18 -16.15
C ASN A 713 1.60 9.47 -16.07
N LYS A 714 0.78 9.59 -15.03
CA LYS A 714 -0.08 10.75 -14.79
C LYS A 714 0.66 11.89 -14.08
N SER A 715 1.40 11.58 -13.01
CA SER A 715 2.00 12.62 -12.17
C SER A 715 3.14 13.38 -12.86
N LEU A 716 3.96 12.71 -13.68
CA LEU A 716 5.07 13.38 -14.38
C LEU A 716 4.58 14.24 -15.54
N LEU A 717 3.54 13.80 -16.27
CA LEU A 717 2.90 14.61 -17.32
C LEU A 717 2.33 15.92 -16.76
N ARG A 718 1.72 15.86 -15.57
CA ARG A 718 1.10 17.03 -14.93
C ARG A 718 2.11 18.04 -14.37
N ARG A 719 3.39 17.68 -14.25
CA ARG A 719 4.48 18.58 -13.86
C ARG A 719 4.97 19.47 -15.00
N ILE A 720 4.62 19.15 -16.25
CA ILE A 720 4.90 20.01 -17.40
C ILE A 720 3.86 21.13 -17.44
N MET A 721 4.33 22.39 -17.44
CA MET A 721 3.47 23.58 -17.45
C MET A 721 3.31 24.13 -18.87
N LEU A 722 2.12 24.65 -19.19
CA LEU A 722 1.86 25.40 -20.43
C LEU A 722 2.32 26.86 -20.29
N ARG A 723 2.80 27.46 -21.38
CA ARG A 723 3.27 28.86 -21.47
C ARG A 723 2.38 29.65 -22.43
N PRO A 724 1.23 30.18 -21.95
CA PRO A 724 0.22 30.82 -22.80
C PRO A 724 0.72 32.12 -23.44
N ARG A 725 0.24 32.39 -24.66
CA ARG A 725 0.49 33.62 -25.41
C ARG A 725 -0.79 34.46 -25.48
N ILE A 726 -0.75 35.61 -24.82
CA ILE A 726 -1.88 36.55 -24.74
C ILE A 726 -1.99 37.45 -25.99
N LEU A 727 -3.14 38.12 -26.15
CA LEU A 727 -3.44 39.06 -27.24
C LEU A 727 -3.29 38.44 -28.64
N ARG A 728 -3.62 37.15 -28.76
CA ARG A 728 -3.79 36.45 -30.05
C ARG A 728 -5.27 36.35 -30.36
N ASP A 729 -5.63 36.52 -31.63
CA ASP A 729 -6.97 36.19 -32.10
C ASP A 729 -7.12 34.67 -32.05
N VAL A 730 -8.10 34.19 -31.30
CA VAL A 730 -8.39 32.76 -31.05
C VAL A 730 -9.84 32.41 -31.33
N SER A 731 -10.46 33.18 -32.24
CA SER A 731 -11.86 33.01 -32.62
C SER A 731 -12.14 31.65 -33.28
N ASP A 732 -11.30 31.22 -34.23
CA ASP A 732 -11.42 29.94 -34.94
C ASP A 732 -10.25 28.99 -34.61
N VAL A 733 -10.56 27.78 -34.14
CA VAL A 733 -9.58 26.73 -33.80
C VAL A 733 -9.89 25.47 -34.60
N ASP A 734 -8.86 24.88 -35.21
CA ASP A 734 -8.91 23.56 -35.85
C ASP A 734 -7.97 22.58 -35.16
N MET A 735 -8.55 21.55 -34.52
CA MET A 735 -7.82 20.50 -33.83
C MET A 735 -7.69 19.21 -34.66
N ARG A 736 -8.07 19.23 -35.94
CA ARG A 736 -7.95 18.06 -36.82
C ARG A 736 -6.48 17.71 -37.07
N THR A 737 -6.22 16.42 -37.23
CA THR A 737 -4.91 15.91 -37.65
C THR A 737 -5.06 14.64 -38.48
N SER A 738 -3.97 13.91 -38.73
CA SER A 738 -3.97 12.62 -39.39
C SER A 738 -3.18 11.56 -38.63
N MET A 739 -3.63 10.31 -38.72
CA MET A 739 -2.95 9.13 -38.18
C MET A 739 -2.78 8.12 -39.31
N LEU A 740 -1.54 7.74 -39.63
CA LEU A 740 -1.19 6.87 -40.75
C LEU A 740 -1.81 7.31 -42.09
N GLY A 741 -1.87 8.63 -42.31
CA GLY A 741 -2.47 9.24 -43.50
C GLY A 741 -4.00 9.31 -43.51
N HIS A 742 -4.68 8.94 -42.43
CA HIS A 742 -6.14 9.07 -42.29
C HIS A 742 -6.52 10.23 -41.38
N SER A 743 -7.44 11.08 -41.83
CA SER A 743 -7.91 12.24 -41.05
C SER A 743 -8.68 11.80 -39.80
N THR A 744 -8.50 12.55 -38.72
CA THR A 744 -9.20 12.40 -37.43
C THR A 744 -9.63 13.78 -36.91
N ALA A 745 -10.76 13.83 -36.22
CA ALA A 745 -11.34 15.06 -35.69
C ALA A 745 -10.51 15.69 -34.57
N ALA A 746 -9.69 14.89 -33.88
CA ALA A 746 -8.86 15.31 -32.75
C ALA A 746 -7.59 14.44 -32.66
N PRO A 747 -6.51 14.91 -31.99
CA PRO A 747 -5.24 14.21 -31.89
C PRO A 747 -5.22 13.17 -30.75
N PHE A 748 -6.34 12.47 -30.57
CA PHE A 748 -6.46 11.35 -29.64
C PHE A 748 -7.33 10.24 -30.23
N PHE A 749 -7.13 9.02 -29.73
CA PHE A 749 -7.83 7.83 -30.20
C PHE A 749 -8.14 6.88 -29.05
N ILE A 750 -9.08 5.96 -29.28
CA ILE A 750 -9.36 4.89 -28.33
C ILE A 750 -8.20 3.87 -28.40
N SER A 751 -7.38 3.84 -27.35
CA SER A 751 -6.25 2.91 -27.19
C SER A 751 -6.77 1.47 -27.06
N PRO A 752 -6.05 0.45 -27.56
CA PRO A 752 -6.52 -0.93 -27.52
C PRO A 752 -6.69 -1.42 -26.08
N ALA A 753 -7.94 -1.60 -25.69
CA ALA A 753 -8.34 -2.12 -24.40
C ALA A 753 -9.27 -3.32 -24.60
N ALA A 754 -8.97 -4.43 -23.93
CA ALA A 754 -9.68 -5.69 -24.08
C ALA A 754 -10.87 -5.79 -23.12
N MET A 755 -11.79 -6.72 -23.42
CA MET A 755 -12.85 -7.16 -22.52
C MET A 755 -13.88 -6.08 -22.16
N ALA A 756 -14.22 -5.21 -23.10
CA ALA A 756 -15.13 -4.10 -22.85
C ALA A 756 -16.54 -4.55 -22.41
N ARG A 757 -16.95 -5.79 -22.75
CA ARG A 757 -18.21 -6.38 -22.29
C ARG A 757 -18.34 -6.49 -20.77
N LEU A 758 -17.22 -6.49 -20.04
CA LEU A 758 -17.24 -6.46 -18.58
C LEU A 758 -17.83 -5.15 -18.02
N ALA A 759 -17.87 -4.08 -18.82
CA ALA A 759 -18.45 -2.78 -18.47
C ALA A 759 -19.89 -2.61 -18.96
N HIS A 760 -20.16 -3.09 -20.19
CA HIS A 760 -21.43 -2.88 -20.88
C HIS A 760 -21.69 -3.98 -21.89
N PRO A 761 -22.92 -4.48 -22.08
CA PRO A 761 -23.23 -5.55 -23.03
C PRO A 761 -22.71 -5.31 -24.46
N ASP A 762 -22.81 -4.07 -24.96
CA ASP A 762 -22.32 -3.68 -26.30
C ASP A 762 -20.79 -3.55 -26.39
N GLY A 763 -20.07 -3.46 -25.26
CA GLY A 763 -18.60 -3.46 -25.19
C GLY A 763 -17.90 -2.63 -26.28
N GLU A 764 -17.06 -3.28 -27.08
CA GLU A 764 -16.29 -2.64 -28.15
C GLU A 764 -17.17 -2.11 -29.30
N LEU A 765 -18.38 -2.63 -29.50
CA LEU A 765 -19.30 -2.12 -30.53
C LEU A 765 -19.78 -0.71 -30.21
N ALA A 766 -20.06 -0.43 -28.92
CA ALA A 766 -20.41 0.91 -28.45
C ALA A 766 -19.23 1.89 -28.66
N LEU A 767 -18.00 1.44 -28.39
CA LEU A 767 -16.80 2.23 -28.66
C LEU A 767 -16.61 2.52 -30.16
N SER A 768 -16.93 1.56 -31.04
CA SER A 768 -16.85 1.76 -32.49
C SER A 768 -17.85 2.80 -32.98
N ARG A 769 -19.11 2.72 -32.53
CA ARG A 769 -20.15 3.70 -32.87
C ARG A 769 -19.77 5.10 -32.37
N ALA A 770 -19.33 5.21 -31.11
CA ALA A 770 -18.94 6.48 -30.52
C ALA A 770 -17.71 7.10 -31.21
N ALA A 771 -16.69 6.31 -31.52
CA ALA A 771 -15.53 6.79 -32.28
C ALA A 771 -15.94 7.26 -33.68
N GLY A 772 -16.87 6.54 -34.32
CA GLY A 772 -17.38 6.87 -35.64
C GLY A 772 -18.23 8.14 -35.68
N SER A 773 -19.17 8.29 -34.74
CA SER A 773 -20.03 9.48 -34.63
C SER A 773 -19.21 10.74 -34.33
N GLU A 774 -18.16 10.61 -33.53
CA GLU A 774 -17.29 11.71 -33.14
C GLU A 774 -16.05 11.88 -34.06
N GLY A 775 -15.89 11.05 -35.09
CA GLY A 775 -14.81 11.17 -36.08
C GLY A 775 -13.40 10.96 -35.52
N ILE A 776 -13.23 10.14 -34.47
CA ILE A 776 -11.91 9.72 -33.95
C ILE A 776 -11.59 8.28 -34.31
N VAL A 777 -10.32 7.91 -34.23
CA VAL A 777 -9.86 6.55 -34.53
C VAL A 777 -10.12 5.61 -33.34
N GLN A 778 -10.46 4.34 -33.63
CA GLN A 778 -10.41 3.25 -32.65
C GLN A 778 -9.29 2.26 -33.02
N CYS A 779 -8.44 1.96 -32.05
CA CYS A 779 -7.48 0.85 -32.16
C CYS A 779 -8.04 -0.37 -31.41
N ILE A 780 -8.36 -1.43 -32.14
CA ILE A 780 -9.08 -2.61 -31.65
C ILE A 780 -8.10 -3.59 -31.01
N SER A 781 -8.42 -4.08 -29.81
CA SER A 781 -7.58 -5.05 -29.10
C SER A 781 -7.66 -6.45 -29.72
N ASN A 782 -6.53 -7.16 -29.75
CA ASN A 782 -6.48 -8.58 -30.13
C ASN A 782 -7.31 -9.49 -29.20
N ASN A 783 -7.62 -9.01 -27.99
CA ASN A 783 -8.39 -9.69 -26.96
C ASN A 783 -9.77 -9.05 -26.76
N ALA A 784 -10.34 -8.40 -27.79
CA ALA A 784 -11.68 -7.84 -27.73
C ALA A 784 -12.76 -8.91 -27.45
N SER A 785 -13.88 -8.49 -26.86
CA SER A 785 -15.00 -9.38 -26.56
C SER A 785 -15.84 -9.78 -27.79
N PHE A 786 -15.72 -9.05 -28.90
CA PHE A 786 -16.44 -9.32 -30.14
C PHE A 786 -15.48 -9.65 -31.29
N PRO A 787 -15.91 -10.42 -32.31
CA PRO A 787 -15.12 -10.66 -33.50
C PRO A 787 -14.77 -9.35 -34.23
N LEU A 788 -13.61 -9.32 -34.88
CA LEU A 788 -13.10 -8.13 -35.56
C LEU A 788 -14.09 -7.57 -36.59
N ALA A 789 -14.77 -8.44 -37.34
CA ALA A 789 -15.74 -8.03 -38.35
C ALA A 789 -16.97 -7.34 -37.74
N SER A 790 -17.44 -7.81 -36.58
CA SER A 790 -18.57 -7.22 -35.87
C SER A 790 -18.25 -5.81 -35.36
N ILE A 791 -17.04 -5.61 -34.85
CA ILE A 791 -16.55 -4.32 -34.35
C ILE A 791 -16.45 -3.32 -35.52
N VAL A 792 -15.79 -3.70 -36.62
CA VAL A 792 -15.68 -2.84 -37.82
C VAL A 792 -17.07 -2.52 -38.40
N LYS A 793 -17.98 -3.49 -38.45
CA LYS A 793 -19.35 -3.30 -38.96
C LYS A 793 -20.20 -2.37 -38.08
N ALA A 794 -19.93 -2.30 -36.78
CA ALA A 794 -20.64 -1.42 -35.87
C ALA A 794 -20.26 0.06 -36.06
N GLY A 795 -19.08 0.33 -36.61
CA GLY A 795 -18.63 1.70 -36.93
C GLY A 795 -19.40 2.34 -38.08
N VAL A 796 -19.13 3.63 -38.30
CA VAL A 796 -19.68 4.36 -39.44
C VAL A 796 -18.92 4.01 -40.73
N PRO A 797 -19.57 4.01 -41.91
CA PRO A 797 -18.90 3.71 -43.17
C PRO A 797 -17.70 4.62 -43.42
N GLY A 798 -16.54 4.03 -43.74
CA GLY A 798 -15.30 4.77 -44.00
C GLY A 798 -14.49 5.15 -42.75
N GLN A 799 -14.97 4.81 -41.55
CA GLN A 799 -14.23 5.02 -40.31
C GLN A 799 -12.86 4.30 -40.33
N PRO A 800 -11.76 5.00 -40.00
CA PRO A 800 -10.46 4.37 -39.85
C PRO A 800 -10.40 3.54 -38.56
N PHE A 801 -10.02 2.26 -38.72
CA PHE A 801 -9.74 1.35 -37.62
C PHE A 801 -8.29 0.89 -37.67
N PHE A 802 -7.65 0.81 -36.51
CA PHE A 802 -6.36 0.15 -36.33
C PHE A 802 -6.55 -1.16 -35.57
N LEU A 803 -5.64 -2.12 -35.76
CA LEU A 803 -5.64 -3.38 -35.03
C LEU A 803 -4.40 -3.46 -34.14
N GLN A 804 -4.60 -3.67 -32.85
CA GLN A 804 -3.52 -4.08 -31.97
C GLN A 804 -3.27 -5.57 -32.12
N LEU A 805 -2.00 -5.93 -32.36
CA LEU A 805 -1.57 -7.32 -32.55
C LEU A 805 -0.78 -7.81 -31.33
N TYR A 806 -1.18 -8.98 -30.81
CA TYR A 806 -0.28 -9.86 -30.07
C TYR A 806 0.13 -11.00 -30.98
N VAL A 807 1.44 -11.21 -31.16
CA VAL A 807 1.93 -12.33 -31.96
C VAL A 807 1.67 -13.62 -31.20
N ASN A 808 1.00 -14.57 -31.86
CA ASN A 808 0.70 -15.87 -31.29
C ASN A 808 1.92 -16.77 -31.43
N SER A 809 2.17 -17.62 -30.43
CA SER A 809 3.21 -18.66 -30.49
C SER A 809 3.06 -19.56 -31.72
N LYS A 810 1.83 -19.70 -32.25
CA LYS A 810 1.54 -20.29 -33.57
C LYS A 810 1.43 -19.19 -34.62
N ARG A 811 2.52 -18.94 -35.37
CA ARG A 811 2.61 -17.85 -36.36
C ARG A 811 1.53 -17.88 -37.45
N GLU A 812 1.02 -19.06 -37.80
CA GLU A 812 -0.07 -19.22 -38.77
C GLU A 812 -1.37 -18.50 -38.33
N GLU A 813 -1.69 -18.53 -37.04
CA GLU A 813 -2.89 -17.86 -36.50
C GLU A 813 -2.76 -16.34 -36.59
N THR A 814 -1.56 -15.81 -36.31
CA THR A 814 -1.27 -14.39 -36.54
C THR A 814 -1.39 -14.03 -38.03
N ALA A 815 -0.91 -14.87 -38.94
CA ALA A 815 -1.03 -14.62 -40.37
C ALA A 815 -2.48 -14.58 -40.86
N LYS A 816 -3.33 -15.50 -40.37
CA LYS A 816 -4.78 -15.52 -40.67
C LYS A 816 -5.46 -14.24 -40.21
N LEU A 817 -5.18 -13.82 -38.98
CA LEU A 817 -5.75 -12.59 -38.43
C LEU A 817 -5.34 -11.35 -39.24
N LEU A 818 -4.06 -11.23 -39.60
CA LEU A 818 -3.56 -10.08 -40.36
C LEU A 818 -4.19 -9.97 -41.75
N ARG A 819 -4.40 -11.10 -42.44
CA ARG A 819 -5.13 -11.13 -43.73
C ARG A 819 -6.59 -10.72 -43.56
N LYS A 820 -7.28 -11.26 -42.54
CA LYS A 820 -8.66 -10.87 -42.22
C LYS A 820 -8.77 -9.37 -41.89
N ALA A 821 -7.78 -8.82 -41.18
CA ALA A 821 -7.72 -7.39 -40.87
C ALA A 821 -7.61 -6.54 -42.15
N GLN A 822 -6.75 -6.94 -43.10
CA GLN A 822 -6.61 -6.28 -44.39
C GLN A 822 -7.92 -6.33 -45.20
N GLU A 823 -8.59 -7.50 -45.24
CA GLU A 823 -9.88 -7.69 -45.93
C GLU A 823 -10.99 -6.81 -45.34
N LEU A 824 -11.00 -6.63 -44.02
CA LEU A 824 -11.95 -5.76 -43.31
C LEU A 824 -11.59 -4.27 -43.43
N GLY A 825 -10.50 -3.91 -44.12
CA GLY A 825 -10.13 -2.52 -44.36
C GLY A 825 -9.45 -1.82 -43.18
N ILE A 826 -8.88 -2.57 -42.23
CA ILE A 826 -8.02 -2.04 -41.16
C ILE A 826 -6.87 -1.24 -41.79
N LYS A 827 -6.53 -0.10 -41.20
CA LYS A 827 -5.59 0.89 -41.77
C LYS A 827 -4.17 0.80 -41.23
N GLY A 828 -3.95 0.09 -40.12
CA GLY A 828 -2.65 -0.06 -39.51
C GLY A 828 -2.64 -1.10 -38.40
N VAL A 829 -1.45 -1.64 -38.12
CA VAL A 829 -1.23 -2.71 -37.13
C VAL A 829 -0.29 -2.22 -36.04
N PHE A 830 -0.79 -2.19 -34.80
CA PHE A 830 -0.05 -1.81 -33.60
C PHE A 830 0.48 -3.07 -32.91
N VAL A 831 1.75 -3.43 -33.16
CA VAL A 831 2.37 -4.65 -32.61
C VAL A 831 2.80 -4.38 -31.17
N THR A 832 2.15 -5.03 -30.20
CA THR A 832 2.45 -4.83 -28.77
C THR A 832 3.65 -5.67 -28.34
N VAL A 833 4.70 -5.02 -27.86
CA VAL A 833 5.97 -5.66 -27.44
C VAL A 833 6.33 -5.44 -25.97
N ASP A 834 5.56 -4.63 -25.24
CA ASP A 834 5.78 -4.37 -23.81
C ASP A 834 5.23 -5.46 -22.87
N ALA A 835 4.50 -6.45 -23.39
CA ALA A 835 3.86 -7.50 -22.60
C ALA A 835 4.16 -8.93 -23.12
N PRO A 836 5.43 -9.32 -23.33
CA PRO A 836 5.77 -10.70 -23.73
C PRO A 836 5.40 -11.69 -22.62
N VAL A 837 5.40 -11.24 -21.37
CA VAL A 837 4.84 -11.95 -20.22
C VAL A 837 3.82 -11.03 -19.55
N PRO A 838 2.65 -11.54 -19.12
CA PRO A 838 1.68 -10.72 -18.43
C PRO A 838 2.24 -10.13 -17.13
N GLY A 839 2.06 -8.82 -16.92
CA GLY A 839 2.41 -8.17 -15.66
C GLY A 839 1.57 -8.68 -14.49
N LYS A 840 2.16 -8.68 -13.30
CA LYS A 840 1.51 -9.17 -12.07
C LYS A 840 0.58 -8.09 -11.51
N ARG A 841 -0.74 -8.26 -11.71
CA ARG A 841 -1.76 -7.30 -11.26
C ARG A 841 -2.48 -7.81 -10.02
N GLU A 842 -2.00 -7.41 -8.85
CA GLU A 842 -2.42 -8.03 -7.59
C GLU A 842 -3.91 -7.86 -7.26
N ALA A 843 -4.49 -6.70 -7.56
CA ALA A 843 -5.92 -6.48 -7.34
C ALA A 843 -6.78 -7.41 -8.21
N ASP A 844 -6.35 -7.69 -9.44
CA ASP A 844 -7.03 -8.62 -10.34
C ASP A 844 -6.85 -10.08 -9.91
N GLU A 845 -5.67 -10.46 -9.40
CA GLU A 845 -5.40 -11.83 -8.91
C GLU A 845 -6.16 -12.18 -7.63
N ARG A 846 -6.41 -11.20 -6.76
CA ARG A 846 -7.12 -11.38 -5.48
C ARG A 846 -8.60 -11.70 -5.64
N ILE A 847 -9.22 -11.35 -6.77
CA ILE A 847 -10.63 -11.60 -7.04
C ILE A 847 -10.75 -12.73 -8.06
N ALA A 848 -11.51 -13.78 -7.74
CA ALA A 848 -11.76 -14.89 -8.66
C ALA A 848 -12.36 -14.39 -9.98
N ALA A 849 -11.94 -14.98 -11.10
CA ALA A 849 -12.51 -14.71 -12.40
C ALA A 849 -13.68 -15.65 -12.69
N GLU A 850 -14.73 -15.11 -13.32
CA GLU A 850 -15.72 -15.89 -14.03
C GLU A 850 -15.13 -16.41 -15.35
N LYS A 851 -15.75 -17.44 -15.93
CA LYS A 851 -15.33 -17.94 -17.26
C LYS A 851 -15.73 -16.90 -18.30
N VAL A 852 -14.74 -16.30 -18.96
CA VAL A 852 -14.95 -15.37 -20.06
C VAL A 852 -13.92 -15.64 -21.16
N SER A 853 -14.32 -15.56 -22.43
CA SER A 853 -13.47 -15.80 -23.60
C SER A 853 -13.35 -14.56 -24.48
N ALA A 854 -12.17 -14.34 -25.07
CA ALA A 854 -11.94 -13.32 -26.09
C ALA A 854 -12.27 -13.88 -27.48
N ALA A 855 -13.03 -13.12 -28.27
CA ALA A 855 -13.53 -13.58 -29.56
C ALA A 855 -12.43 -13.68 -30.62
N ILE A 856 -11.50 -12.71 -30.63
CA ILE A 856 -10.48 -12.61 -31.68
C ILE A 856 -9.33 -13.58 -31.43
N SER A 857 -8.82 -13.67 -30.20
CA SER A 857 -7.69 -14.55 -29.85
C SER A 857 -8.10 -15.96 -29.42
N GLY A 858 -9.38 -16.18 -29.07
CA GLY A 858 -9.87 -17.43 -28.50
C GLY A 858 -9.42 -17.71 -27.06
N ALA A 859 -8.73 -16.75 -26.41
CA ALA A 859 -8.21 -16.95 -25.05
C ALA A 859 -9.35 -17.01 -24.02
N THR A 860 -9.35 -18.03 -23.16
CA THR A 860 -10.39 -18.26 -22.14
C THR A 860 -9.83 -18.16 -20.73
N ALA A 861 -10.56 -17.48 -19.83
CA ALA A 861 -10.18 -17.31 -18.43
C ALA A 861 -10.50 -18.56 -17.59
N THR A 862 -9.53 -18.99 -16.76
CA THR A 862 -9.67 -20.10 -15.80
C THR A 862 -8.95 -19.74 -14.50
N ASN A 863 -9.56 -20.00 -13.34
CA ASN A 863 -8.90 -19.82 -12.04
C ASN A 863 -7.84 -20.91 -11.80
N ASP A 864 -6.67 -20.53 -11.28
CA ASP A 864 -5.61 -21.47 -10.89
C ASP A 864 -5.08 -21.20 -9.47
N LYS A 865 -4.04 -21.93 -9.04
CA LYS A 865 -3.41 -21.78 -7.71
C LYS A 865 -2.82 -20.38 -7.44
N LYS A 866 -2.69 -19.54 -8.47
CA LYS A 866 -2.18 -18.16 -8.38
C LYS A 866 -3.30 -17.11 -8.41
N GLY A 867 -4.56 -17.53 -8.27
CA GLY A 867 -5.72 -16.63 -8.21
C GLY A 867 -6.40 -16.37 -9.57
N GLY A 868 -7.35 -15.44 -9.59
CA GLY A 868 -8.22 -15.19 -10.73
C GLY A 868 -7.69 -14.17 -11.76
N GLY A 869 -6.37 -14.02 -11.91
CA GLY A 869 -5.78 -12.95 -12.73
C GLY A 869 -6.14 -13.04 -14.22
N LEU A 870 -7.17 -12.32 -14.65
CA LEU A 870 -7.74 -12.39 -16.00
C LEU A 870 -6.69 -12.07 -17.08
N GLY A 871 -5.90 -11.02 -16.88
CA GLY A 871 -4.87 -10.65 -17.86
C GLY A 871 -3.67 -11.59 -17.91
N ARG A 872 -3.40 -12.34 -16.83
CA ARG A 872 -2.36 -13.38 -16.85
C ARG A 872 -2.82 -14.58 -17.66
N VAL A 873 -4.06 -15.01 -17.46
CA VAL A 873 -4.61 -16.18 -18.15
C VAL A 873 -4.85 -15.88 -19.63
N MET A 874 -5.41 -14.72 -19.95
CA MET A 874 -5.70 -14.32 -21.33
C MET A 874 -4.44 -14.03 -22.16
N GLY A 875 -3.30 -13.73 -21.51
CA GLY A 875 -2.03 -13.46 -22.21
C GLY A 875 -1.16 -14.69 -22.45
N ALA A 876 -1.62 -15.90 -22.12
CA ALA A 876 -0.78 -17.11 -22.16
C ALA A 876 -0.35 -17.55 -23.58
N TYR A 877 -1.10 -17.15 -24.62
CA TYR A 877 -0.81 -17.52 -26.02
C TYR A 877 0.28 -16.65 -26.68
N ILE A 878 0.63 -15.53 -26.05
CA ILE A 878 1.54 -14.52 -26.59
C ILE A 878 2.95 -15.10 -26.73
N ASP A 879 3.55 -14.92 -27.90
CA ASP A 879 4.90 -15.39 -28.23
C ASP A 879 5.96 -14.59 -27.45
N LYS A 880 6.66 -15.26 -26.55
CA LYS A 880 7.75 -14.69 -25.74
C LYS A 880 9.06 -14.53 -26.50
N SER A 881 9.16 -15.15 -27.68
CA SER A 881 10.36 -15.16 -28.52
C SER A 881 10.36 -14.10 -29.62
N LEU A 882 9.29 -13.28 -29.68
CA LEU A 882 9.17 -12.17 -30.62
C LEU A 882 10.41 -11.26 -30.55
N ASN A 883 11.01 -11.01 -31.71
CA ASN A 883 12.24 -10.23 -31.86
C ASN A 883 12.11 -9.20 -32.98
N TRP A 884 13.19 -8.48 -33.27
CA TRP A 884 13.17 -7.39 -34.25
C TRP A 884 13.02 -7.87 -35.68
N GLU A 885 13.59 -9.02 -36.02
CA GLU A 885 13.55 -9.64 -37.33
C GLU A 885 12.12 -10.04 -37.74
N ASP A 886 11.27 -10.33 -36.77
CA ASP A 886 9.85 -10.64 -36.98
C ASP A 886 9.03 -9.48 -37.55
N LEU A 887 9.47 -8.22 -37.39
CA LEU A 887 8.72 -7.06 -37.87
C LEU A 887 8.60 -7.02 -39.39
N SER A 888 9.63 -7.44 -40.11
CA SER A 888 9.61 -7.55 -41.57
C SER A 888 8.57 -8.58 -42.03
N TRP A 889 8.51 -9.74 -41.36
CA TRP A 889 7.51 -10.76 -41.64
C TRP A 889 6.08 -10.27 -41.37
N ILE A 890 5.85 -9.55 -40.25
CA ILE A 890 4.53 -8.97 -39.94
C ILE A 890 4.10 -7.98 -41.03
N HIS A 891 5.02 -7.13 -41.49
CA HIS A 891 4.74 -6.18 -42.56
C HIS A 891 4.41 -6.89 -43.88
N GLU A 892 5.21 -7.90 -44.27
CA GLU A 892 4.99 -8.69 -45.48
C GLU A 892 3.65 -9.43 -45.49
N VAL A 893 3.27 -10.02 -44.35
CA VAL A 893 2.03 -10.80 -44.24
C VAL A 893 0.80 -9.91 -44.15
N SER A 894 0.89 -8.76 -43.48
CA SER A 894 -0.24 -7.85 -43.32
C SER A 894 -0.46 -6.94 -44.52
N GLY A 895 0.60 -6.52 -45.21
CA GLY A 895 0.54 -5.46 -46.21
C GLY A 895 0.12 -4.09 -45.65
N LEU A 896 0.11 -3.93 -44.32
CA LEU A 896 -0.35 -2.72 -43.64
C LEU A 896 0.82 -1.94 -43.00
N PRO A 897 0.64 -0.63 -42.75
CA PRO A 897 1.54 0.15 -41.89
C PRO A 897 1.68 -0.51 -40.51
N VAL A 898 2.92 -0.73 -40.08
CA VAL A 898 3.25 -1.29 -38.76
C VAL A 898 3.63 -0.16 -37.81
N VAL A 899 3.03 -0.15 -36.63
CA VAL A 899 3.38 0.71 -35.49
C VAL A 899 3.85 -0.16 -34.34
N LEU A 900 5.03 0.12 -33.79
CA LEU A 900 5.55 -0.66 -32.66
C LEU A 900 5.05 -0.10 -31.33
N LYS A 901 4.16 -0.82 -30.65
CA LYS A 901 3.55 -0.41 -29.37
C LYS A 901 4.29 -0.98 -28.18
N GLY A 902 4.68 -0.11 -27.25
CA GLY A 902 5.38 -0.52 -26.02
C GLY A 902 6.85 -0.11 -25.98
N VAL A 903 7.26 0.81 -26.86
CA VAL A 903 8.62 1.36 -26.88
C VAL A 903 8.83 2.19 -25.61
N GLN A 904 9.91 1.90 -24.89
CA GLN A 904 10.17 2.50 -23.57
C GLN A 904 11.54 3.18 -23.46
N THR A 905 12.31 3.23 -24.56
CA THR A 905 13.64 3.84 -24.61
C THR A 905 13.92 4.47 -25.98
N ALA A 906 14.82 5.47 -26.01
CA ALA A 906 15.32 6.03 -27.28
C ALA A 906 16.13 5.02 -28.11
N GLU A 907 16.82 4.07 -27.46
CA GLU A 907 17.55 3.01 -28.15
C GLU A 907 16.61 2.10 -28.96
N ASP A 908 15.46 1.73 -28.39
CA ASP A 908 14.46 0.92 -29.08
C ASP A 908 13.74 1.72 -30.18
N ALA A 909 13.53 3.03 -30.01
CA ALA A 909 13.02 3.91 -31.06
C ALA A 909 13.97 3.95 -32.27
N ARG A 910 15.29 4.00 -32.04
CA ARG A 910 16.29 3.91 -33.11
C ARG A 910 16.27 2.56 -33.81
N MET A 911 16.06 1.48 -33.07
CA MET A 911 15.89 0.15 -33.66
C MET A 911 14.63 0.09 -34.52
N ALA A 912 13.51 0.63 -34.06
CA ALA A 912 12.28 0.72 -34.84
C ALA A 912 12.49 1.46 -36.17
N LEU A 913 13.23 2.59 -36.15
CA LEU A 913 13.62 3.32 -37.36
C LEU A 913 14.44 2.45 -38.31
N LYS A 914 15.42 1.69 -37.79
CA LYS A 914 16.24 0.77 -38.59
C LYS A 914 15.41 -0.30 -39.29
N TYR A 915 14.36 -0.79 -38.65
CA TYR A 915 13.46 -1.81 -39.21
C TYR A 915 12.32 -1.22 -40.06
N GLY A 916 12.28 0.10 -40.23
CA GLY A 916 11.39 0.77 -41.20
C GLY A 916 9.91 0.74 -40.82
N VAL A 917 9.58 0.64 -39.53
CA VAL A 917 8.17 0.78 -39.08
C VAL A 917 7.65 2.19 -39.38
N LYS A 918 6.32 2.33 -39.51
CA LYS A 918 5.69 3.62 -39.85
C LYS A 918 5.45 4.51 -38.64
N GLY A 919 5.41 3.91 -37.46
CA GLY A 919 5.29 4.65 -36.21
C GLY A 919 5.76 3.86 -35.01
N ILE A 920 5.91 4.56 -33.90
CA ILE A 920 6.13 3.97 -32.58
C ILE A 920 5.09 4.50 -31.61
N MET A 921 4.69 3.68 -30.64
CA MET A 921 3.83 4.10 -29.55
C MET A 921 4.58 3.93 -28.22
N LEU A 922 4.92 5.06 -27.60
CA LEU A 922 5.60 5.14 -26.31
C LEU A 922 4.59 4.75 -25.23
N SER A 923 4.80 3.59 -24.62
CA SER A 923 3.82 2.97 -23.74
C SER A 923 4.52 1.99 -22.79
N ASN A 924 4.09 1.98 -21.54
CA ASN A 924 4.39 0.94 -20.56
C ASN A 924 3.12 0.13 -20.22
N HIS A 925 2.23 0.00 -21.20
CA HIS A 925 0.93 -0.64 -21.08
C HIS A 925 0.01 0.02 -20.04
N GLY A 926 0.11 1.35 -19.86
CA GLY A 926 -0.59 2.07 -18.81
C GLY A 926 -0.20 1.64 -17.38
N GLY A 927 1.05 1.20 -17.21
CA GLY A 927 1.63 0.68 -15.96
C GLY A 927 1.28 -0.77 -15.65
N ARG A 928 0.75 -1.54 -16.62
CA ARG A 928 0.22 -2.91 -16.39
C ARG A 928 1.22 -4.03 -16.64
N SER A 929 2.38 -3.73 -17.22
CA SER A 929 3.41 -4.71 -17.53
C SER A 929 4.58 -4.68 -16.54
N LEU A 930 5.67 -3.99 -16.87
CA LEU A 930 6.81 -3.78 -15.97
C LEU A 930 6.53 -2.57 -15.05
N ASP A 931 6.54 -2.79 -13.75
CA ASP A 931 6.47 -1.71 -12.77
C ASP A 931 7.85 -1.10 -12.54
N THR A 932 7.89 0.15 -12.09
CA THR A 932 9.09 1.03 -12.07
C THR A 932 9.66 1.37 -13.45
N ALA A 933 8.95 1.04 -14.52
CA ALA A 933 9.16 1.59 -15.86
C ALA A 933 8.89 3.10 -15.92
N GLN A 934 9.58 3.80 -16.82
CA GLN A 934 9.46 5.25 -17.01
C GLN A 934 8.10 5.64 -17.60
N ALA A 935 7.69 6.89 -17.38
CA ALA A 935 6.49 7.45 -17.97
C ALA A 935 6.70 7.74 -19.46
N SER A 936 5.67 7.51 -20.28
CA SER A 936 5.70 7.74 -21.74
C SER A 936 6.11 9.16 -22.12
N ILE A 937 5.69 10.16 -21.33
CA ILE A 937 6.07 11.57 -21.55
C ILE A 937 7.57 11.83 -21.36
N VAL A 938 8.22 11.13 -20.42
CA VAL A 938 9.67 11.25 -20.19
C VAL A 938 10.44 10.60 -21.34
N ILE A 939 9.92 9.50 -21.88
CA ILE A 939 10.50 8.83 -23.05
C ILE A 939 10.39 9.74 -24.28
N LEU A 940 9.30 10.48 -24.45
CA LEU A 940 9.17 11.46 -25.54
C LEU A 940 10.24 12.56 -25.45
N MET A 941 10.50 13.07 -24.26
CA MET A 941 11.61 14.01 -24.03
C MET A 941 12.99 13.35 -24.24
N GLU A 942 13.12 12.05 -23.92
CA GLU A 942 14.32 11.27 -24.21
C GLU A 942 14.59 11.18 -25.72
N LEU A 943 13.55 11.05 -26.55
CA LEU A 943 13.68 11.06 -28.01
C LEU A 943 14.25 12.39 -28.51
N HIS A 944 13.76 13.53 -28.03
CA HIS A 944 14.32 14.86 -28.37
C HIS A 944 15.82 14.94 -28.11
N LYS A 945 16.27 14.37 -27.00
CA LYS A 945 17.67 14.45 -26.58
C LYS A 945 18.58 13.47 -27.32
N HIS A 946 18.11 12.25 -27.55
CA HIS A 946 18.98 11.14 -27.96
C HIS A 946 18.69 10.59 -29.34
N CYS A 947 17.50 10.79 -29.88
CA CYS A 947 17.09 10.24 -31.17
C CYS A 947 16.12 11.19 -31.92
N PRO A 948 16.46 12.48 -32.10
CA PRO A 948 15.54 13.46 -32.71
C PRO A 948 15.18 13.12 -34.17
N GLU A 949 15.99 12.31 -34.86
CA GLU A 949 15.73 11.87 -36.22
C GLU A 949 14.44 11.04 -36.41
N VAL A 950 13.80 10.61 -35.31
CA VAL A 950 12.53 9.87 -35.35
C VAL A 950 11.33 10.76 -35.66
N PHE A 951 11.34 12.03 -35.24
CA PHE A 951 10.23 12.98 -35.45
C PHE A 951 10.00 13.29 -36.95
N GLU A 952 11.03 13.17 -37.78
CA GLU A 952 10.94 13.40 -39.22
C GLU A 952 10.58 12.15 -40.03
N ARG A 953 10.66 10.95 -39.42
CA ARG A 953 10.66 9.68 -40.16
C ARG A 953 9.58 8.69 -39.76
N MET A 954 8.99 8.86 -38.58
CA MET A 954 7.95 7.99 -38.04
C MET A 954 6.90 8.82 -37.31
N GLU A 955 5.66 8.35 -37.32
CA GLU A 955 4.63 8.90 -36.44
C GLU A 955 4.86 8.44 -34.99
N ILE A 956 4.64 9.34 -34.03
CA ILE A 956 4.90 9.08 -32.62
C ILE A 956 3.60 9.16 -31.84
N TYR A 957 3.21 8.03 -31.27
CA TYR A 957 2.03 7.90 -30.43
C TYR A 957 2.41 7.74 -28.96
N LEU A 958 1.53 8.12 -28.04
CA LEU A 958 1.72 7.90 -26.61
C LEU A 958 0.46 7.33 -25.97
N ASP A 959 0.60 6.55 -24.90
CA ASP A 959 -0.49 6.34 -23.95
C ASP A 959 -0.01 6.42 -22.50
N GLY A 960 -0.96 6.25 -21.58
CA GLY A 960 -0.70 6.15 -20.14
C GLY A 960 -0.91 7.49 -19.43
N GLY A 961 -2.00 7.60 -18.69
CA GLY A 961 -2.24 8.73 -17.77
C GLY A 961 -2.93 9.96 -18.37
N PHE A 962 -3.22 9.97 -19.67
CA PHE A 962 -3.94 11.06 -20.35
C PHE A 962 -5.43 11.07 -19.99
N GLU A 963 -5.88 12.17 -19.39
CA GLU A 963 -7.27 12.35 -18.94
C GLU A 963 -7.83 13.75 -19.21
N ARG A 964 -7.01 14.69 -19.71
CA ARG A 964 -7.39 16.10 -19.94
C ARG A 964 -6.97 16.61 -21.32
N GLY A 965 -7.67 17.62 -21.85
CA GLY A 965 -7.27 18.35 -23.06
C GLY A 965 -5.86 18.97 -22.95
N THR A 966 -5.50 19.46 -21.76
CA THR A 966 -4.14 19.96 -21.49
C THR A 966 -3.07 18.86 -21.52
N ASP A 967 -3.40 17.64 -21.10
CA ASP A 967 -2.49 16.49 -21.15
C ASP A 967 -2.19 16.13 -22.62
N ILE A 968 -3.23 16.11 -23.46
CA ILE A 968 -3.14 15.85 -24.89
C ILE A 968 -2.24 16.90 -25.54
N LEU A 969 -2.52 18.19 -25.36
CA LEU A 969 -1.79 19.25 -26.03
C LEU A 969 -0.31 19.31 -25.64
N LYS A 970 0.05 18.97 -24.40
CA LYS A 970 1.47 18.86 -23.98
C LYS A 970 2.22 17.80 -24.78
N ALA A 971 1.60 16.65 -25.04
CA ALA A 971 2.24 15.61 -25.85
C ALA A 971 2.38 16.05 -27.32
N ILE A 972 1.35 16.69 -27.88
CA ILE A 972 1.40 17.23 -29.25
C ILE A 972 2.49 18.28 -29.38
N ALA A 973 2.58 19.22 -28.44
CA ALA A 973 3.64 20.24 -28.42
C ALA A 973 5.05 19.65 -28.28
N LEU A 974 5.19 18.43 -27.75
CA LEU A 974 6.46 17.68 -27.72
C LEU A 974 6.66 16.81 -28.97
N GLY A 975 5.86 16.96 -30.03
CA GLY A 975 6.02 16.26 -31.30
C GLY A 975 5.32 14.90 -31.38
N ALA A 976 4.34 14.63 -30.51
CA ALA A 976 3.47 13.47 -30.68
C ALA A 976 2.45 13.70 -31.81
N THR A 977 2.21 12.67 -32.62
CA THR A 977 1.15 12.65 -33.65
C THR A 977 -0.23 12.58 -33.00
N ALA A 978 -0.40 11.68 -32.02
CA ALA A 978 -1.66 11.54 -31.27
C ALA A 978 -1.45 10.76 -29.97
N VAL A 979 -2.41 10.87 -29.06
CA VAL A 979 -2.41 10.12 -27.79
C VAL A 979 -3.54 9.09 -27.71
N GLY A 980 -3.21 7.89 -27.26
CA GLY A 980 -4.15 6.81 -27.00
C GLY A 980 -4.69 6.88 -25.58
N ILE A 981 -6.01 6.83 -25.43
CA ILE A 981 -6.70 6.85 -24.14
C ILE A 981 -7.36 5.48 -23.93
N GLY A 982 -7.10 4.86 -22.78
CA GLY A 982 -7.58 3.50 -22.46
C GLY A 982 -8.65 3.48 -21.38
N ARG A 983 -8.22 3.52 -20.11
CA ARG A 983 -9.12 3.40 -18.94
C ARG A 983 -10.33 4.36 -18.97
N PRO A 984 -10.19 5.65 -19.31
CA PRO A 984 -11.35 6.55 -19.39
C PRO A 984 -12.47 6.02 -20.31
N PHE A 985 -12.13 5.48 -21.49
CA PHE A 985 -13.11 4.87 -22.39
C PHE A 985 -13.73 3.58 -21.85
N LEU A 986 -12.97 2.77 -21.12
CA LEU A 986 -13.53 1.59 -20.44
C LEU A 986 -14.50 1.99 -19.32
N TYR A 987 -14.23 3.10 -18.63
CA TYR A 987 -15.09 3.62 -17.57
C TYR A 987 -16.34 4.30 -18.12
N SER A 988 -16.24 4.98 -19.26
CA SER A 988 -17.38 5.65 -19.89
C SER A 988 -18.46 4.67 -20.35
N LEU A 989 -18.08 3.42 -20.66
CA LEU A 989 -19.02 2.34 -20.95
C LEU A 989 -19.97 2.01 -19.79
N ALA A 990 -19.75 2.50 -18.57
CA ALA A 990 -20.77 2.45 -17.53
C ALA A 990 -22.08 3.14 -17.95
N TYR A 991 -22.05 4.00 -18.98
CA TYR A 991 -23.18 4.66 -19.64
C TYR A 991 -23.34 4.23 -21.11
N GLY A 992 -22.73 3.13 -21.54
CA GLY A 992 -22.85 2.64 -22.92
C GLY A 992 -22.18 3.53 -23.96
N GLN A 993 -22.80 3.64 -25.13
CA GLN A 993 -22.29 4.42 -26.26
C GLN A 993 -22.30 5.92 -25.95
N GLU A 994 -23.39 6.42 -25.38
CA GLU A 994 -23.59 7.82 -25.05
C GLU A 994 -22.53 8.30 -24.06
N GLY A 995 -22.13 7.43 -23.12
CA GLY A 995 -21.01 7.69 -22.22
C GLY A 995 -19.69 7.93 -22.94
N ALA A 996 -19.38 7.08 -23.92
CA ALA A 996 -18.15 7.20 -24.72
C ALA A 996 -18.18 8.44 -25.62
N GLU A 997 -19.31 8.76 -26.25
CA GLU A 997 -19.50 10.00 -27.03
C GLU A 997 -19.30 11.23 -26.15
N HIS A 998 -19.94 11.27 -24.98
CA HIS A 998 -19.82 12.37 -24.03
C HIS A 998 -18.38 12.57 -23.54
N LEU A 999 -17.63 11.48 -23.30
CA LEU A 999 -16.21 11.58 -22.96
C LEU A 999 -15.38 12.19 -24.11
N ILE A 1000 -15.66 11.82 -25.37
CA ILE A 1000 -14.96 12.39 -26.53
C ILE A 1000 -15.24 13.88 -26.65
N GLN A 1001 -16.50 14.29 -26.46
CA GLN A 1001 -16.92 15.68 -26.47
C GLN A 1001 -16.21 16.49 -25.38
N ILE A 1002 -16.19 16.00 -24.13
CA ILE A 1002 -15.43 16.64 -23.04
C ILE A 1002 -13.96 16.84 -23.41
N LEU A 1003 -13.30 15.82 -23.95
CA LEU A 1003 -11.87 15.91 -24.30
C LEU A 1003 -11.61 16.87 -25.47
N LYS A 1004 -12.51 16.95 -26.46
CA LYS A 1004 -12.47 17.95 -27.53
C LYS A 1004 -12.66 19.35 -26.98
N ASP A 1005 -13.67 19.57 -26.15
CA ASP A 1005 -13.97 20.88 -25.56
C ASP A 1005 -12.82 21.38 -24.68
N GLU A 1006 -12.24 20.49 -23.85
CA GLU A 1006 -11.06 20.82 -23.05
C GLU A 1006 -9.85 21.12 -23.93
N LEU A 1007 -9.63 20.37 -25.01
CA LEU A 1007 -8.52 20.60 -25.93
C LEU A 1007 -8.69 21.93 -26.67
N GLU A 1008 -9.86 22.22 -27.21
CA GLU A 1008 -10.18 23.47 -27.90
C GLU A 1008 -9.98 24.67 -26.97
N THR A 1009 -10.51 24.58 -25.75
CA THR A 1009 -10.33 25.60 -24.71
C THR A 1009 -8.86 25.79 -24.39
N THR A 1010 -8.10 24.69 -24.29
CA THR A 1010 -6.66 24.76 -24.03
C THR A 1010 -5.91 25.41 -25.19
N MET A 1011 -6.22 25.07 -26.44
CA MET A 1011 -5.61 25.68 -27.63
C MET A 1011 -5.84 27.19 -27.66
N ARG A 1012 -7.09 27.63 -27.42
CA ARG A 1012 -7.42 29.06 -27.33
C ARG A 1012 -6.64 29.76 -26.21
N LEU A 1013 -6.60 29.17 -25.02
CA LEU A 1013 -5.90 29.77 -23.88
C LEU A 1013 -4.37 29.75 -24.03
N LEU A 1014 -3.82 28.76 -24.74
CA LEU A 1014 -2.41 28.73 -25.11
C LEU A 1014 -2.08 29.75 -26.21
N GLY A 1015 -3.08 30.13 -27.00
CA GLY A 1015 -3.00 31.10 -28.07
C GLY A 1015 -2.59 30.48 -29.41
N ILE A 1016 -3.09 29.30 -29.73
CA ILE A 1016 -2.85 28.62 -31.02
C ILE A 1016 -4.16 28.28 -31.72
N LEU A 1017 -4.13 28.29 -33.06
CA LEU A 1017 -5.31 28.03 -33.90
C LEU A 1017 -5.29 26.65 -34.52
N SER A 1018 -4.10 26.09 -34.73
CA SER A 1018 -3.90 24.76 -35.29
C SER A 1018 -2.93 23.95 -34.43
N LEU A 1019 -3.00 22.62 -34.54
CA LEU A 1019 -2.03 21.74 -33.87
C LEU A 1019 -0.61 21.89 -34.43
N ASP A 1020 -0.45 22.36 -35.66
CA ASP A 1020 0.85 22.61 -36.28
C ASP A 1020 1.63 23.75 -35.60
N GLU A 1021 0.93 24.62 -34.87
CA GLU A 1021 1.54 25.67 -34.04
C GLU A 1021 1.98 25.16 -32.66
N ALA A 1022 1.64 23.92 -32.27
CA ALA A 1022 2.01 23.39 -30.97
C ALA A 1022 3.51 23.05 -30.93
N GLU A 1023 4.30 23.93 -30.33
CA GLU A 1023 5.77 23.82 -30.28
C GLU A 1023 6.29 23.56 -28.84
N PRO A 1024 7.45 22.90 -28.66
CA PRO A 1024 8.03 22.64 -27.34
C PRO A 1024 8.25 23.91 -26.50
N GLU A 1025 8.50 25.05 -27.13
CA GLU A 1025 8.68 26.36 -26.51
C GLU A 1025 7.44 26.82 -25.74
N MET A 1026 6.26 26.28 -26.07
CA MET A 1026 5.02 26.54 -25.36
C MET A 1026 4.92 25.77 -24.04
N LEU A 1027 5.94 24.99 -23.70
CA LEU A 1027 6.02 24.21 -22.48
C LEU A 1027 7.15 24.71 -21.58
N ASN A 1028 6.98 24.51 -20.28
CA ASN A 1028 8.06 24.54 -19.31
C ASN A 1028 8.20 23.12 -18.72
N THR A 1029 9.29 22.45 -19.11
CA THR A 1029 9.62 21.07 -18.72
C THR A 1029 10.68 20.99 -17.63
N ALA A 1030 11.16 22.13 -17.10
CA ALA A 1030 12.30 22.20 -16.21
C ALA A 1030 12.20 21.27 -14.98
N ASP A 1031 10.99 21.07 -14.46
CA ASP A 1031 10.72 20.21 -13.31
C ASP A 1031 10.99 18.71 -13.59
N VAL A 1032 10.86 18.29 -14.85
CA VAL A 1032 11.03 16.89 -15.30
C VAL A 1032 12.26 16.65 -16.18
N ASP A 1033 12.93 17.69 -16.69
CA ASP A 1033 14.13 17.56 -17.55
C ASP A 1033 15.23 16.71 -16.92
N GLN A 1034 15.42 16.84 -15.60
CA GLN A 1034 16.39 16.08 -14.82
C GLN A 1034 16.15 14.57 -14.80
N LEU A 1035 14.93 14.12 -15.12
CA LEU A 1035 14.59 12.70 -15.21
C LEU A 1035 15.03 12.09 -16.55
N VAL A 1036 15.28 12.91 -17.57
CA VAL A 1036 15.76 12.43 -18.87
C VAL A 1036 17.21 11.97 -18.74
N ARG A 1037 17.40 10.66 -18.89
CA ARG A 1037 18.69 9.98 -18.72
C ARG A 1037 19.79 10.70 -19.54
N PRO A 1038 20.97 10.97 -18.98
CA PRO A 1038 22.12 11.45 -19.75
C PRO A 1038 22.76 10.30 -20.55
N ALA A 1039 23.40 10.61 -21.68
CA ALA A 1039 24.02 9.59 -22.55
C ALA A 1039 25.09 8.76 -21.80
N THR A 1040 25.80 9.39 -20.87
CA THR A 1040 26.79 8.75 -20.00
C THR A 1040 26.47 9.02 -18.54
N HIS A 1041 26.57 7.99 -17.69
CA HIS A 1041 26.35 8.13 -16.26
C HIS A 1041 27.62 8.59 -15.54
N ALA A 1042 27.54 9.65 -14.71
CA ALA A 1042 28.71 10.28 -14.10
C ALA A 1042 29.52 9.37 -13.15
N PHE A 1043 28.84 8.50 -12.37
CA PHE A 1043 29.49 7.66 -11.36
C PHE A 1043 29.21 6.15 -11.47
N LEU A 1044 28.17 5.72 -12.19
CA LEU A 1044 27.91 4.28 -12.42
C LEU A 1044 28.77 3.77 -13.57
N ARG A 1045 29.49 2.67 -13.35
CA ARG A 1045 30.33 2.01 -14.35
C ARG A 1045 29.87 0.57 -14.54
N LYS A 1046 29.83 0.10 -15.80
CA LYS A 1046 29.56 -1.31 -16.10
C LYS A 1046 30.66 -2.16 -15.49
N ARG A 1047 30.32 -2.98 -14.49
CA ARG A 1047 31.24 -4.00 -13.97
C ARG A 1047 31.35 -5.12 -15.00
N VAL A 1048 32.51 -5.26 -15.63
CA VAL A 1048 32.81 -6.46 -16.42
C VAL A 1048 32.90 -7.61 -15.42
N ARG A 1049 31.86 -8.47 -15.40
CA ARG A 1049 31.94 -9.72 -14.67
C ARG A 1049 32.95 -10.58 -15.42
N ALA A 1050 34.03 -10.99 -14.75
CA ALA A 1050 34.87 -12.05 -15.28
C ALA A 1050 33.96 -13.26 -15.51
N MET A 1051 33.97 -13.83 -16.73
CA MET A 1051 33.36 -15.13 -16.95
C MET A 1051 34.12 -16.12 -16.05
N LEU A 1052 33.42 -16.67 -15.06
CA LEU A 1052 33.85 -17.85 -14.34
C LEU A 1052 33.30 -19.08 -15.06
#